data_AF-A0A8B9Q7R0-F1
#
_entry.id   AF-A0A8B9Q7R0-F1
#
_cell.length_a   1.000
_cell.length_b   1.000
_cell.length_c   1.000
_cell.angle_alpha   90.00
_cell.angle_beta   90.00
_cell.angle_gamma   90.00
#
_symmetry.space_group_name_H-M   'P 1'
#
loop_
_entity.id
_entity.type
_entity.pdbx_description
1 polymer ?
#
loop_
_entity_poly.entity_id
_entity_poly.type
_entity_poly.pdbx_seq_one_letter_code
_entity_poly.pdbx_strand_id
1 'polypeptide(L)'
;MPCCSHLTWSTNEFKEWARQGQGALSMQSSLPRAYLILVGYLTDRRQEDKEKLVDGCLYVKDNTGIIPCEILHFELEWLESLFLFPSWAYIPQTDQGTVGYVEILMDPVPVNLLPKKVLDTIPVIYPAAAEPLLISRIPCKKRSKLNVAGELAKLSPLLCIHHKTFFFLFLKCFISAVGVPVLVRKPNQLSWHHVLQLGHRYIITGLSMSSLKKSGQRAFVTGVSSCLLPYCAKQVKEQPLDSAWQGESPQSASPEASVQFSDSSELGVEEERPGSTKESKIISYVGTVTKVLNAQAGLFELDNKVCLCLAYQQLLNSAHGLRPGACVKLVDVHLLQKPLVSFHFIVLGACLNSTVVLKSFSRLSTFYQPTVSSGNLYLKLLFRYNLGMPLYLWLVSLLETFEERFSCFFGCRRLLHSSVHQDRGAAEKFLVPLLQGMVSDREETRDIYNEMLAKRHQCPLQQYWTLDPPCQAPSLSKLCCMAKQKSWDNFCPSQLLSPSEAQHMGTQELNRRLAWSYCMLSAGSFQPRVILLGVLRVSSRSSSLHLQDKSSTLPCVISHKDGSPFANTALIGSLLQVEAYQLVVERFLRSDFPFWKQLANLEHVREKKNSVYVQFYFEDALVLQAPEVQIQEGPRSRNSSSLKKKDDGGSASELEIPEAKVLKLEDSRPNIERNESCQRDQSSTGRTSCISRLFLVTQKEGLMLRNYQLPREGNGEEQELQRSFQATVLWLGRPQFWSHPRKTANLPELEETNYHGEEGMTQQEALLLFMGRSLRWFPFLHLDGLYRFIVPHCSDLEVFDKLCFPPVPARFLSRSCCPMCLPVPDTWHLQHETWISCLTERQLAAGSVLTGMEQRISSIPEVLSNRFTGSLVSFPGEIVERTLCASPKNEKPSISLSLLQQKGSLLASDHSVKLSVSVALGSPVVLDVYIAAAYLQHLWGLLPGAKVLFQNLERKISRFHNVYCTYIASSCISIVSLPASHLPLPSSPAGEASSPSLMFLSNLQLHLQNVPQARILCHLSCVLTLSLQWVCSLCNSIFKEGKCTRHNPPCPSHIGVRQASARVLVEDGTGEALVLCRNQHVAAVLGLSLLEWEAVQNCVQSRGGVSIQHGEATGTACVEEPEDLIACYLRNLCRSPFICRPILLDFSLDRKPSKIPQPGLLAASRPKDKWRKT
;
A
#
# COMPACT_ATOMS: atom_id res chain seq x y z
N MET A 1 10.39 -14.77 -35.35
CA MET A 1 9.73 -13.46 -35.56
C MET A 1 8.50 -13.65 -36.42
N PRO A 2 7.47 -12.77 -36.33
CA PRO A 2 6.31 -12.84 -37.21
C PRO A 2 6.74 -12.69 -38.68
N CYS A 3 6.17 -13.49 -39.57
CA CYS A 3 6.43 -13.41 -41.02
C CYS A 3 5.24 -13.92 -41.83
N CYS A 4 5.18 -13.57 -43.11
CA CYS A 4 4.19 -14.11 -44.04
C CYS A 4 4.83 -14.57 -45.34
N SER A 5 4.22 -15.54 -46.01
CA SER A 5 4.57 -15.91 -47.37
C SER A 5 3.35 -15.75 -48.28
N HIS A 6 3.60 -15.14 -49.43
CA HIS A 6 2.66 -15.04 -50.55
C HIS A 6 3.40 -15.51 -51.80
N LEU A 7 3.21 -16.78 -52.16
CA LEU A 7 3.95 -17.43 -53.24
C LEU A 7 3.58 -16.85 -54.61
N THR A 8 2.31 -16.52 -54.81
CA THR A 8 1.74 -16.13 -56.10
C THR A 8 1.81 -14.61 -56.37
N TRP A 9 2.26 -13.80 -55.41
CA TRP A 9 2.23 -12.34 -55.51
C TRP A 9 3.54 -11.75 -56.04
N SER A 10 3.44 -10.73 -56.89
CA SER A 10 4.55 -9.88 -57.30
C SER A 10 5.06 -9.01 -56.13
N THR A 11 6.27 -8.44 -56.28
CA THR A 11 6.82 -7.50 -55.29
C THR A 11 5.96 -6.24 -55.15
N ASN A 12 5.32 -5.78 -56.23
CA ASN A 12 4.48 -4.59 -56.21
C ASN A 12 3.16 -4.82 -55.47
N GLU A 13 2.50 -5.96 -55.71
CA GLU A 13 1.27 -6.35 -55.00
C GLU A 13 1.53 -6.49 -53.49
N PHE A 14 2.65 -7.11 -53.12
CA PHE A 14 3.03 -7.21 -51.71
C PHE A 14 3.30 -5.84 -51.07
N LYS A 15 4.03 -4.94 -51.76
CA LYS A 15 4.29 -3.58 -51.27
C LYS A 15 3.00 -2.78 -51.05
N GLU A 16 2.04 -2.92 -51.96
CA GLU A 16 0.75 -2.26 -51.82
C GLU A 16 -0.05 -2.80 -50.62
N TRP A 17 -0.10 -4.12 -50.47
CA TRP A 17 -0.74 -4.77 -49.31
C TRP A 17 -0.10 -4.35 -47.98
N ALA A 18 1.24 -4.27 -47.95
CA ALA A 18 2.01 -3.83 -46.79
C ALA A 18 1.77 -2.34 -46.46
N ARG A 19 1.70 -1.47 -47.48
CA ARG A 19 1.41 -0.04 -47.34
C ARG A 19 0.02 0.20 -46.75
N GLN A 20 -0.98 -0.56 -47.21
CA GLN A 20 -2.33 -0.52 -46.65
C GLN A 20 -2.38 -0.95 -45.17
N GLY A 21 -1.49 -1.86 -44.75
CA GLY A 21 -1.32 -2.21 -43.33
C GLY A 21 -0.75 -1.05 -42.50
N GLN A 22 0.30 -0.39 -43.01
CA GLN A 22 0.96 0.74 -42.32
C GLN A 22 0.07 1.98 -42.18
N GLY A 23 -0.86 2.19 -43.12
CA GLY A 23 -1.85 3.28 -43.06
C GLY A 23 -2.91 3.12 -41.96
N ALA A 24 -3.13 1.90 -41.44
CA ALA A 24 -4.17 1.62 -40.45
C ALA A 24 -3.73 1.91 -38.99
N LEU A 25 -2.44 1.73 -38.67
CA LEU A 25 -1.85 2.02 -37.36
C LEU A 25 -0.41 2.53 -37.52
N SER A 26 -0.19 3.83 -37.29
CA SER A 26 1.04 4.56 -37.66
C SER A 26 2.33 4.16 -36.92
N MET A 27 2.24 3.36 -35.86
CA MET A 27 3.38 2.96 -35.01
C MET A 27 3.82 1.50 -35.22
N GLN A 28 3.17 0.73 -36.10
CA GLN A 28 3.45 -0.70 -36.30
C GLN A 28 3.94 -1.02 -37.71
N SER A 29 4.92 -1.92 -37.82
CA SER A 29 5.41 -2.41 -39.12
C SER A 29 4.48 -3.47 -39.72
N SER A 30 4.48 -3.60 -41.03
CA SER A 30 3.79 -4.69 -41.74
C SER A 30 4.55 -6.01 -41.59
N LEU A 31 3.85 -7.15 -41.76
CA LEU A 31 4.48 -8.48 -41.74
C LEU A 31 5.60 -8.57 -42.78
N PRO A 32 6.80 -9.04 -42.42
CA PRO A 32 7.88 -9.22 -43.37
C PRO A 32 7.62 -10.43 -44.27
N ARG A 33 7.92 -10.28 -45.56
CA ARG A 33 7.79 -11.35 -46.56
C ARG A 33 8.89 -12.40 -46.38
N ALA A 34 8.49 -13.65 -46.24
CA ALA A 34 9.32 -14.83 -46.31
C ALA A 34 9.03 -15.61 -47.61
N TYR A 35 10.06 -16.20 -48.19
CA TYR A 35 9.97 -17.04 -49.40
C TYR A 35 10.01 -18.52 -48.99
N LEU A 36 8.97 -18.95 -48.27
CA LEU A 36 8.86 -20.28 -47.69
C LEU A 36 7.55 -20.92 -48.13
N ILE A 37 7.60 -22.20 -48.48
CA ILE A 37 6.43 -22.98 -48.87
C ILE A 37 5.96 -23.78 -47.67
N LEU A 38 4.66 -23.72 -47.36
CA LEU A 38 4.05 -24.54 -46.32
C LEU A 38 3.23 -25.66 -46.99
N VAL A 39 3.53 -26.90 -46.61
CA VAL A 39 2.86 -28.12 -47.09
C VAL A 39 2.54 -29.00 -45.89
N GLY A 40 1.33 -29.53 -45.81
CA GLY A 40 0.95 -30.40 -44.69
C GLY A 40 -0.49 -30.89 -44.78
N TYR A 41 -0.86 -31.75 -43.84
CA TYR A 41 -2.22 -32.25 -43.68
C TYR A 41 -3.00 -31.35 -42.74
N LEU A 42 -4.22 -30.98 -43.13
CA LEU A 42 -5.13 -30.25 -42.24
C LEU A 42 -5.89 -31.24 -41.35
N THR A 43 -5.78 -31.12 -40.02
CA THR A 43 -6.41 -32.05 -39.06
C THR A 43 -7.07 -31.29 -37.92
N ASP A 44 -8.07 -31.90 -37.29
CA ASP A 44 -8.75 -31.42 -36.08
C ASP A 44 -8.28 -32.14 -34.81
N ARG A 45 -7.18 -32.91 -34.90
CA ARG A 45 -6.66 -33.76 -33.81
C ARG A 45 -5.30 -33.29 -33.31
N ARG A 46 -5.26 -32.90 -32.04
CA ARG A 46 -4.02 -32.72 -31.28
C ARG A 46 -3.46 -34.10 -30.89
N GLN A 47 -2.28 -34.47 -31.36
CA GLN A 47 -1.69 -35.79 -31.08
C GLN A 47 -0.55 -35.68 -30.06
N GLU A 48 -0.88 -35.46 -28.79
CA GLU A 48 0.00 -35.75 -27.65
C GLU A 48 -0.86 -36.24 -26.45
N ASP A 49 -0.43 -37.33 -25.82
CA ASP A 49 -1.00 -38.03 -24.65
C ASP A 49 -2.24 -38.94 -24.80
N LYS A 50 -2.29 -39.95 -23.90
CA LYS A 50 -3.17 -41.13 -23.89
C LYS A 50 -4.68 -40.83 -23.80
N GLU A 51 -5.06 -39.56 -23.64
CA GLU A 51 -6.44 -39.10 -23.69
C GLU A 51 -6.65 -38.19 -24.90
N LYS A 52 -7.47 -38.64 -25.87
CA LYS A 52 -7.84 -37.87 -27.07
C LYS A 52 -8.77 -36.70 -26.68
N LEU A 53 -8.21 -35.62 -26.13
CA LEU A 53 -8.92 -34.36 -25.93
C LEU A 53 -8.96 -33.61 -27.26
N VAL A 54 -10.17 -33.51 -27.86
CA VAL A 54 -10.41 -32.68 -29.05
C VAL A 54 -10.86 -31.31 -28.57
N ASP A 55 -9.99 -30.32 -28.71
CA ASP A 55 -10.24 -28.93 -28.33
C ASP A 55 -11.01 -28.14 -29.40
N GLY A 56 -11.24 -28.73 -30.57
CA GLY A 56 -11.98 -28.14 -31.69
C GLY A 56 -11.15 -27.17 -32.52
N CYS A 57 -9.84 -27.08 -32.29
CA CYS A 57 -8.92 -26.28 -33.10
C CYS A 57 -8.51 -27.01 -34.40
N LEU A 58 -8.09 -26.24 -35.40
CA LEU A 58 -7.49 -26.78 -36.62
C LEU A 58 -5.97 -26.74 -36.52
N TYR A 59 -5.32 -27.71 -37.17
CA TYR A 59 -3.87 -27.83 -37.17
C TYR A 59 -3.35 -28.21 -38.55
N VAL A 60 -2.16 -27.70 -38.87
CA VAL A 60 -1.33 -28.23 -39.95
C VAL A 60 -0.36 -29.23 -39.35
N LYS A 61 -0.35 -30.45 -39.88
CA LYS A 61 0.44 -31.56 -39.39
C LYS A 61 1.29 -32.17 -40.50
N ASP A 62 2.50 -32.55 -40.16
CA ASP A 62 3.35 -33.44 -40.94
C ASP A 62 3.86 -34.59 -40.07
N ASN A 63 4.91 -35.29 -40.51
CA ASN A 63 5.56 -36.34 -39.73
C ASN A 63 6.54 -35.82 -38.67
N THR A 64 6.85 -34.52 -38.66
CA THR A 64 7.82 -33.87 -37.77
C THR A 64 7.16 -33.12 -36.62
N GLY A 65 5.91 -32.67 -36.80
CA GLY A 65 5.18 -31.95 -35.77
C GLY A 65 3.77 -31.52 -36.19
N ILE A 66 3.16 -30.73 -35.31
CA ILE A 66 1.82 -30.16 -35.48
C ILE A 66 1.84 -28.69 -35.09
N ILE A 67 1.22 -27.84 -35.89
CA ILE A 67 1.15 -26.39 -35.65
C ILE A 67 -0.32 -25.96 -35.70
N PRO A 68 -0.83 -25.24 -34.67
CA PRO A 68 -2.18 -24.69 -34.71
C PRO A 68 -2.35 -23.73 -35.89
N CYS A 69 -3.52 -23.74 -36.53
CA CYS A 69 -3.83 -22.82 -37.61
C CYS A 69 -5.26 -22.27 -37.55
N GLU A 70 -5.43 -21.04 -38.03
CA GLU A 70 -6.72 -20.39 -38.22
C GLU A 70 -6.95 -20.11 -39.72
N ILE A 71 -8.17 -20.35 -40.19
CA ILE A 71 -8.57 -20.21 -41.59
C ILE A 71 -9.90 -19.46 -41.66
N LEU A 72 -10.05 -18.51 -42.58
CA LEU A 72 -11.31 -17.74 -42.75
C LEU A 72 -12.40 -18.53 -43.48
N HIS A 73 -12.02 -19.37 -44.44
CA HIS A 73 -12.91 -20.25 -45.20
C HIS A 73 -12.43 -21.68 -45.03
N PHE A 74 -13.33 -22.58 -44.60
CA PHE A 74 -12.99 -23.96 -44.32
C PHE A 74 -14.07 -24.90 -44.86
N GLU A 75 -13.64 -25.93 -45.57
CA GLU A 75 -14.51 -26.99 -46.07
C GLU A 75 -14.18 -28.31 -45.38
N LEU A 76 -15.20 -29.07 -45.00
CA LEU A 76 -15.03 -30.32 -44.25
C LEU A 76 -14.24 -31.38 -45.04
N GLU A 77 -14.31 -31.32 -46.38
CA GLU A 77 -13.59 -32.22 -47.28
C GLU A 77 -12.06 -32.04 -47.21
N TRP A 78 -11.59 -30.93 -46.66
CA TRP A 78 -10.17 -30.64 -46.52
C TRP A 78 -9.52 -31.40 -45.34
N LEU A 79 -10.30 -31.95 -44.41
CA LEU A 79 -9.73 -32.71 -43.29
C LEU A 79 -8.99 -33.96 -43.78
N GLU A 80 -7.85 -34.22 -43.15
CA GLU A 80 -6.94 -35.35 -43.43
C GLU A 80 -6.43 -35.38 -44.89
N SER A 81 -6.55 -34.28 -45.63
CA SER A 81 -6.04 -34.14 -47.00
C SER A 81 -4.74 -33.34 -47.02
N LEU A 82 -3.87 -33.66 -47.98
CA LEU A 82 -2.59 -32.98 -48.18
C LEU A 82 -2.76 -31.71 -49.00
N PHE A 83 -2.32 -30.58 -48.46
CA PHE A 83 -2.45 -29.27 -49.08
C PHE A 83 -1.11 -28.54 -49.22
N LEU A 84 -1.02 -27.78 -50.31
CA LEU A 84 -0.07 -26.69 -50.49
C LEU A 84 -0.75 -25.39 -50.03
N PHE A 85 -0.13 -24.67 -49.09
CA PHE A 85 -0.64 -23.38 -48.60
C PHE A 85 0.13 -22.23 -49.29
N PRO A 86 -0.42 -21.60 -50.33
CA PRO A 86 0.30 -20.59 -51.12
C PRO A 86 0.43 -19.24 -50.41
N SER A 87 -0.39 -19.01 -49.38
CA SER A 87 -0.50 -17.72 -48.67
C SER A 87 -0.76 -17.96 -47.18
N TRP A 88 0.23 -17.66 -46.34
CA TRP A 88 0.17 -17.91 -44.89
C TRP A 88 0.98 -16.90 -44.09
N ALA A 89 0.66 -16.71 -42.81
CA ALA A 89 1.44 -15.94 -41.86
C ALA A 89 1.72 -16.75 -40.59
N TYR A 90 2.97 -16.80 -40.15
CA TYR A 90 3.36 -17.42 -38.88
C TYR A 90 3.46 -16.35 -37.79
N ILE A 91 2.71 -16.53 -36.72
CA ILE A 91 2.64 -15.59 -35.60
C ILE A 91 3.23 -16.26 -34.35
N PRO A 92 4.46 -15.88 -33.95
CA PRO A 92 5.06 -16.38 -32.72
C PRO A 92 4.42 -15.75 -31.48
N GLN A 93 4.55 -16.47 -30.37
CA GLN A 93 4.24 -15.95 -29.05
C GLN A 93 5.31 -14.96 -28.57
N THR A 94 4.95 -14.09 -27.63
CA THR A 94 5.87 -13.12 -27.00
C THR A 94 7.02 -13.79 -26.22
N ASP A 95 6.81 -14.98 -25.65
CA ASP A 95 7.82 -15.71 -24.87
C ASP A 95 8.71 -16.58 -25.79
N GLN A 96 10.03 -16.35 -25.77
CA GLN A 96 10.99 -17.12 -26.56
C GLN A 96 10.99 -18.59 -26.13
N GLY A 97 10.49 -19.49 -26.98
CA GLY A 97 10.53 -20.95 -26.77
C GLY A 97 9.17 -21.67 -26.79
N THR A 98 8.06 -20.96 -26.94
CA THR A 98 6.72 -21.56 -27.04
C THR A 98 6.21 -21.53 -28.49
N VAL A 99 5.46 -22.57 -28.90
CA VAL A 99 4.98 -22.77 -30.29
C VAL A 99 3.95 -21.68 -30.65
N GLY A 100 4.15 -21.00 -31.79
CA GLY A 100 3.18 -20.04 -32.34
C GLY A 100 2.05 -20.70 -33.12
N TYR A 101 1.26 -19.92 -33.86
CA TYR A 101 0.21 -20.43 -34.75
C TYR A 101 0.34 -19.85 -36.17
N VAL A 102 -0.37 -20.45 -37.12
CA VAL A 102 -0.38 -20.05 -38.53
C VAL A 102 -1.74 -19.47 -38.92
N GLU A 103 -1.75 -18.31 -39.56
CA GLU A 103 -2.92 -17.72 -40.22
C GLU A 103 -2.89 -18.09 -41.70
N ILE A 104 -3.89 -18.82 -42.19
CA ILE A 104 -4.01 -19.19 -43.60
C ILE A 104 -4.79 -18.10 -44.33
N LEU A 105 -4.09 -17.35 -45.17
CA LEU A 105 -4.59 -16.10 -45.75
C LEU A 105 -5.38 -16.32 -47.05
N MET A 106 -5.17 -17.45 -47.72
CA MET A 106 -5.90 -17.87 -48.92
C MET A 106 -6.21 -19.35 -48.85
N ASP A 107 -7.23 -19.77 -49.60
CA ASP A 107 -7.64 -21.17 -49.70
C ASP A 107 -6.47 -22.07 -50.11
N PRO A 108 -6.32 -23.24 -49.45
CA PRO A 108 -5.24 -24.15 -49.71
C PRO A 108 -5.45 -24.90 -51.03
N VAL A 109 -4.36 -25.22 -51.73
CA VAL A 109 -4.39 -25.93 -53.01
C VAL A 109 -4.22 -27.43 -52.77
N PRO A 110 -5.21 -28.28 -53.08
CA PRO A 110 -5.13 -29.71 -52.82
C PRO A 110 -4.06 -30.35 -53.70
N VAL A 111 -3.21 -31.18 -53.10
CA VAL A 111 -2.18 -31.93 -53.84
C VAL A 111 -2.79 -33.16 -54.53
N ASN A 112 -3.87 -33.71 -53.97
CA ASN A 112 -4.62 -34.84 -54.52
C ASN A 112 -6.05 -34.41 -54.91
N LEU A 113 -6.51 -34.80 -56.10
CA LEU A 113 -7.90 -34.57 -56.52
C LEU A 113 -8.84 -35.45 -55.67
N LEU A 114 -9.61 -34.82 -54.79
CA LEU A 114 -10.67 -35.48 -54.03
C LEU A 114 -11.78 -35.94 -54.99
N PRO A 115 -12.20 -37.22 -54.95
CA PRO A 115 -13.34 -37.67 -55.73
C PRO A 115 -14.62 -37.03 -55.19
N LYS A 116 -15.30 -36.22 -56.00
CA LYS A 116 -16.64 -35.71 -55.68
C LYS A 116 -17.61 -36.89 -55.56
N LYS A 117 -18.10 -37.14 -54.35
CA LYS A 117 -19.15 -38.13 -54.10
C LYS A 117 -20.47 -37.61 -54.67
N VAL A 118 -21.07 -38.37 -55.57
CA VAL A 118 -22.46 -38.18 -56.00
C VAL A 118 -23.36 -38.63 -54.84
N LEU A 119 -24.29 -37.76 -54.43
CA LEU A 119 -25.18 -37.98 -53.28
C LEU A 119 -26.60 -38.31 -53.75
N ASP A 120 -27.18 -39.35 -53.15
CA ASP A 120 -28.58 -39.75 -53.29
C ASP A 120 -29.55 -38.70 -52.70
N THR A 121 -30.82 -38.73 -53.12
CA THR A 121 -31.87 -37.85 -52.58
C THR A 121 -32.12 -38.14 -51.09
N ILE A 122 -32.08 -37.09 -50.26
CA ILE A 122 -32.19 -37.19 -48.80
C ILE A 122 -33.61 -36.77 -48.35
N PRO A 123 -34.33 -37.63 -47.60
CA PRO A 123 -35.59 -37.23 -46.97
C PRO A 123 -35.31 -36.30 -45.78
N VAL A 124 -35.98 -35.14 -45.70
CA VAL A 124 -35.78 -34.16 -44.60
C VAL A 124 -37.10 -33.63 -44.04
N ILE A 125 -37.05 -33.16 -42.79
CA ILE A 125 -38.13 -32.44 -42.11
C ILE A 125 -37.68 -30.99 -41.87
N TYR A 126 -38.58 -30.03 -42.08
CA TYR A 126 -38.31 -28.62 -41.79
C TYR A 126 -38.54 -28.26 -40.30
N PRO A 127 -37.84 -27.25 -39.74
CA PRO A 127 -37.95 -26.85 -38.35
C PRO A 127 -39.39 -26.63 -37.84
N ALA A 128 -40.30 -26.11 -38.67
CA ALA A 128 -41.72 -25.93 -38.32
C ALA A 128 -42.43 -27.25 -37.97
N ALA A 129 -42.13 -28.34 -38.69
CA ALA A 129 -42.67 -29.67 -38.41
C ALA A 129 -41.88 -30.42 -37.31
N ALA A 130 -40.62 -30.03 -37.07
CA ALA A 130 -39.74 -30.64 -36.08
C ALA A 130 -39.88 -30.07 -34.66
N GLU A 131 -40.26 -28.79 -34.49
CA GLU A 131 -40.40 -28.13 -33.19
C GLU A 131 -41.43 -28.81 -32.25
N PRO A 132 -42.64 -29.19 -32.69
CA PRO A 132 -43.63 -29.85 -31.83
C PRO A 132 -43.09 -31.16 -31.19
N LEU A 133 -42.16 -31.84 -31.87
CA LEU A 133 -41.53 -33.05 -31.36
C LEU A 133 -40.72 -32.77 -30.09
N LEU A 134 -40.02 -31.63 -30.03
CA LEU A 134 -39.23 -31.22 -28.86
C LEU A 134 -40.13 -30.81 -27.67
N ILE A 135 -41.38 -30.43 -27.93
CA ILE A 135 -42.36 -29.97 -26.92
C ILE A 135 -43.22 -31.13 -26.39
N SER A 136 -43.53 -32.16 -27.19
CA SER A 136 -44.44 -33.28 -26.85
C SER A 136 -43.95 -34.19 -25.70
N ARG A 137 -44.66 -34.39 -24.58
CA ARG A 137 -44.14 -35.16 -23.40
C ARG A 137 -43.99 -36.69 -23.59
N ILE A 138 -44.05 -37.19 -24.82
CA ILE A 138 -44.08 -38.63 -25.12
C ILE A 138 -42.70 -39.28 -24.82
N PRO A 139 -42.63 -40.42 -24.10
CA PRO A 139 -41.38 -41.11 -23.78
C PRO A 139 -40.65 -41.60 -25.05
N CYS A 140 -39.46 -41.06 -25.34
CA CYS A 140 -38.65 -41.45 -26.48
C CYS A 140 -37.92 -42.79 -26.25
N LYS A 141 -38.61 -43.93 -26.32
CA LYS A 141 -37.94 -45.24 -26.47
C LYS A 141 -37.98 -45.68 -27.94
N LYS A 142 -36.78 -45.86 -28.52
CA LYS A 142 -36.47 -46.38 -29.88
C LYS A 142 -37.31 -45.77 -31.02
N ARG A 143 -36.95 -44.56 -31.47
CA ARG A 143 -37.46 -43.99 -32.74
C ARG A 143 -36.31 -43.75 -33.73
N SER A 144 -36.62 -43.80 -35.02
CA SER A 144 -35.71 -43.60 -36.17
C SER A 144 -34.98 -42.26 -36.09
N LYS A 145 -33.75 -42.20 -36.61
CA LYS A 145 -32.96 -40.96 -36.69
C LYS A 145 -33.62 -40.00 -37.68
N LEU A 146 -33.62 -38.71 -37.36
CA LEU A 146 -34.27 -37.67 -38.17
C LEU A 146 -33.25 -36.87 -38.98
N ASN A 147 -33.66 -36.37 -40.14
CA ASN A 147 -32.87 -35.44 -40.94
C ASN A 147 -33.59 -34.09 -40.96
N VAL A 148 -32.91 -33.01 -40.57
CA VAL A 148 -33.49 -31.67 -40.48
C VAL A 148 -32.79 -30.73 -41.46
N ALA A 149 -33.57 -29.99 -42.25
CA ALA A 149 -33.07 -28.98 -43.19
C ALA A 149 -33.54 -27.59 -42.79
N GLY A 150 -32.63 -26.61 -42.71
CA GLY A 150 -32.99 -25.24 -42.32
C GLY A 150 -31.88 -24.24 -42.56
N GLU A 151 -32.20 -22.97 -42.30
CA GLU A 151 -31.24 -21.86 -42.38
C GLU A 151 -30.58 -21.66 -41.02
N LEU A 152 -29.25 -21.54 -40.99
CA LEU A 152 -28.54 -21.30 -39.74
C LEU A 152 -28.79 -19.86 -39.26
N ALA A 153 -29.61 -19.71 -38.23
CA ALA A 153 -29.94 -18.40 -37.66
C ALA A 153 -28.95 -17.98 -36.58
N LYS A 154 -28.46 -18.93 -35.78
CA LYS A 154 -27.58 -18.67 -34.63
C LYS A 154 -26.62 -19.83 -34.42
N LEU A 155 -25.42 -19.49 -33.95
CA LEU A 155 -24.35 -20.42 -33.60
C LEU A 155 -23.80 -20.03 -32.23
N SER A 156 -23.78 -20.95 -31.26
CA SER A 156 -23.15 -20.69 -29.97
C SER A 156 -21.63 -20.87 -30.05
N PRO A 157 -20.84 -20.22 -29.18
CA PRO A 157 -19.42 -20.53 -29.07
C PRO A 157 -19.19 -22.00 -28.68
N LEU A 158 -18.01 -22.52 -29.00
CA LEU A 158 -17.53 -23.81 -28.47
C LEU A 158 -17.33 -23.69 -26.95
N LEU A 159 -17.88 -24.65 -26.20
CA LEU A 159 -17.79 -24.71 -24.75
C LEU A 159 -17.17 -26.02 -24.30
N CYS A 160 -16.23 -25.96 -23.35
CA CYS A 160 -15.64 -27.11 -22.69
C CYS A 160 -16.00 -27.10 -21.20
N ILE A 161 -16.82 -28.07 -20.81
CA ILE A 161 -17.33 -28.20 -19.44
C ILE A 161 -17.05 -29.63 -18.96
N HIS A 162 -16.33 -29.78 -17.84
CA HIS A 162 -15.94 -31.08 -17.29
C HIS A 162 -15.30 -32.00 -18.36
N HIS A 163 -14.34 -31.46 -19.13
CA HIS A 163 -13.64 -32.17 -20.22
C HIS A 163 -14.53 -32.65 -21.37
N LYS A 164 -15.71 -32.03 -21.56
CA LYS A 164 -16.59 -32.29 -22.71
C LYS A 164 -16.79 -31.02 -23.52
N THR A 165 -16.32 -31.04 -24.75
CA THR A 165 -16.48 -29.95 -25.72
C THR A 165 -17.78 -30.11 -26.50
N PHE A 166 -18.57 -29.05 -26.61
CA PHE A 166 -19.81 -29.03 -27.39
C PHE A 166 -20.18 -27.61 -27.84
N PHE A 167 -21.07 -27.50 -28.82
CA PHE A 167 -21.73 -26.25 -29.21
C PHE A 167 -23.17 -26.52 -29.67
N PHE A 168 -23.97 -25.46 -29.78
CA PHE A 168 -25.32 -25.49 -30.31
C PHE A 168 -25.41 -24.69 -31.60
N LEU A 169 -26.17 -25.21 -32.55
CA LEU A 169 -26.60 -24.51 -33.75
C LEU A 169 -28.12 -24.44 -33.78
N PHE A 170 -28.67 -23.37 -34.35
CA PHE A 170 -30.10 -23.12 -34.40
C PHE A 170 -30.55 -23.02 -35.86
N LEU A 171 -31.34 -24.01 -36.30
CA LEU A 171 -31.88 -24.06 -37.65
C LEU A 171 -33.27 -23.43 -37.69
N LYS A 172 -33.40 -22.31 -38.39
CA LYS A 172 -34.66 -21.62 -38.65
C LYS A 172 -35.32 -22.16 -39.91
N CYS A 173 -36.64 -22.24 -39.88
CA CYS A 173 -37.43 -22.58 -41.05
C CYS A 173 -37.33 -21.48 -42.14
N PHE A 174 -37.47 -21.85 -43.40
CA PHE A 174 -37.39 -20.88 -44.51
C PHE A 174 -38.60 -19.94 -44.60
N ILE A 175 -39.74 -20.38 -44.07
CA ILE A 175 -41.04 -19.69 -44.24
C ILE A 175 -41.59 -19.19 -42.90
N SER A 176 -41.23 -19.83 -41.78
CA SER A 176 -41.69 -19.46 -40.43
C SER A 176 -40.55 -18.97 -39.53
N ALA A 177 -40.89 -18.20 -38.49
CA ALA A 177 -39.92 -17.75 -37.48
C ALA A 177 -39.44 -18.87 -36.52
N VAL A 178 -40.04 -20.07 -36.62
CA VAL A 178 -39.69 -21.25 -35.83
C VAL A 178 -38.24 -21.69 -36.08
N GLY A 179 -37.50 -21.93 -34.98
CA GLY A 179 -36.16 -22.47 -35.02
C GLY A 179 -35.97 -23.62 -34.04
N VAL A 180 -35.16 -24.61 -34.42
CA VAL A 180 -34.87 -25.79 -33.59
C VAL A 180 -33.40 -25.84 -33.15
N PRO A 181 -33.11 -26.10 -31.86
CA PRO A 181 -31.75 -26.24 -31.37
C PRO A 181 -31.19 -27.63 -31.65
N VAL A 182 -29.95 -27.69 -32.14
CA VAL A 182 -29.19 -28.91 -32.35
C VAL A 182 -27.88 -28.83 -31.56
N LEU A 183 -27.69 -29.78 -30.65
CA LEU A 183 -26.49 -29.97 -29.83
C LEU A 183 -25.49 -30.88 -30.54
N VAL A 184 -24.31 -30.34 -30.81
CA VAL A 184 -23.17 -31.06 -31.38
C VAL A 184 -22.15 -31.33 -30.27
N ARG A 185 -21.89 -32.61 -29.97
CA ARG A 185 -21.00 -33.02 -28.87
C ARG A 185 -19.98 -34.10 -29.25
N LYS A 186 -20.04 -34.59 -30.49
CA LYS A 186 -19.18 -35.69 -30.93
C LYS A 186 -17.85 -35.09 -31.39
N PRO A 187 -16.69 -35.64 -30.96
CA PRO A 187 -15.39 -35.04 -31.25
C PRO A 187 -15.14 -34.81 -32.76
N ASN A 188 -15.48 -35.78 -33.60
CA ASN A 188 -15.35 -35.72 -35.07
C ASN A 188 -16.32 -34.75 -35.77
N GLN A 189 -17.20 -34.08 -35.02
CA GLN A 189 -18.19 -33.14 -35.53
C GLN A 189 -17.98 -31.74 -34.95
N LEU A 190 -17.00 -31.55 -34.06
CA LEU A 190 -16.68 -30.24 -33.51
C LEU A 190 -16.13 -29.29 -34.58
N SER A 191 -15.43 -29.84 -35.59
CA SER A 191 -14.94 -29.11 -36.76
C SER A 191 -16.05 -28.49 -37.62
N TRP A 192 -17.32 -28.91 -37.46
CA TRP A 192 -18.47 -28.26 -38.11
C TRP A 192 -18.60 -26.79 -37.72
N HIS A 193 -18.13 -26.40 -36.54
CA HIS A 193 -18.16 -25.02 -36.08
C HIS A 193 -17.42 -24.06 -37.04
N HIS A 194 -16.36 -24.53 -37.72
CA HIS A 194 -15.59 -23.74 -38.69
C HIS A 194 -16.24 -23.64 -40.08
N VAL A 195 -17.16 -24.55 -40.41
CA VAL A 195 -17.85 -24.61 -41.72
C VAL A 195 -19.16 -23.81 -41.70
N LEU A 196 -19.78 -23.70 -40.53
CA LEU A 196 -21.11 -23.14 -40.36
C LEU A 196 -21.11 -21.61 -40.49
N GLN A 197 -21.80 -21.09 -41.51
CA GLN A 197 -21.95 -19.67 -41.78
C GLN A 197 -23.39 -19.22 -41.50
N LEU A 198 -23.56 -18.14 -40.75
CA LEU A 198 -24.88 -17.57 -40.47
C LEU A 198 -25.60 -17.18 -41.79
N GLY A 199 -26.90 -17.45 -41.86
CA GLY A 199 -27.75 -17.20 -43.03
C GLY A 199 -27.65 -18.25 -44.14
N HIS A 200 -26.75 -19.24 -44.02
CA HIS A 200 -26.64 -20.33 -44.99
C HIS A 200 -27.57 -21.49 -44.66
N ARG A 201 -27.93 -22.27 -45.68
CA ARG A 201 -28.89 -23.37 -45.57
C ARG A 201 -28.16 -24.70 -45.50
N TYR A 202 -28.50 -25.52 -44.51
CA TYR A 202 -27.84 -26.79 -44.22
C TYR A 202 -28.84 -27.92 -44.01
N ILE A 203 -28.37 -29.15 -44.21
CA ILE A 203 -29.08 -30.39 -43.89
C ILE A 203 -28.22 -31.14 -42.87
N ILE A 204 -28.81 -31.52 -41.73
CA ILE A 204 -28.15 -32.36 -40.72
C ILE A 204 -28.88 -33.69 -40.65
N THR A 205 -28.16 -34.77 -40.96
CA THR A 205 -28.73 -36.12 -40.98
C THR A 205 -28.52 -36.86 -39.66
N GLY A 206 -29.35 -37.87 -39.41
CA GLY A 206 -29.08 -38.83 -38.34
C GLY A 206 -29.29 -38.30 -36.91
N LEU A 207 -30.11 -37.26 -36.72
CA LEU A 207 -30.37 -36.62 -35.43
C LEU A 207 -31.21 -37.50 -34.50
N SER A 208 -30.90 -37.42 -33.21
CA SER A 208 -31.64 -38.05 -32.12
C SER A 208 -32.17 -37.01 -31.15
N MET A 209 -33.21 -37.30 -30.37
CA MET A 209 -33.73 -36.37 -29.36
C MET A 209 -33.22 -36.75 -27.97
N SER A 210 -32.80 -35.76 -27.18
CA SER A 210 -32.39 -35.95 -25.79
C SER A 210 -32.91 -34.83 -24.91
N SER A 211 -33.25 -35.16 -23.66
CA SER A 211 -33.47 -34.17 -22.60
C SER A 211 -32.15 -33.72 -21.98
N LEU A 212 -32.05 -32.44 -21.62
CA LEU A 212 -30.93 -31.84 -20.90
C LEU A 212 -31.19 -31.96 -19.40
N LYS A 213 -30.22 -32.54 -18.66
CA LYS A 213 -30.41 -33.00 -17.27
C LYS A 213 -30.80 -31.91 -16.25
N LYS A 214 -30.49 -30.63 -16.50
CA LYS A 214 -30.75 -29.52 -15.58
C LYS A 214 -31.96 -28.66 -15.95
N SER A 215 -32.13 -28.31 -17.24
CA SER A 215 -33.21 -27.41 -17.68
C SER A 215 -34.53 -28.13 -18.01
N GLY A 216 -34.52 -29.47 -18.13
CA GLY A 216 -35.69 -30.24 -18.59
C GLY A 216 -36.05 -30.01 -20.06
N GLN A 217 -35.37 -29.09 -20.75
CA GLN A 217 -35.56 -28.79 -22.17
C GLN A 217 -35.00 -29.91 -23.04
N ARG A 218 -35.61 -30.11 -24.21
CA ARG A 218 -35.15 -31.08 -25.21
C ARG A 218 -34.52 -30.40 -26.40
N ALA A 219 -33.44 -30.99 -26.89
CA ALA A 219 -32.77 -30.57 -28.11
C ALA A 219 -32.51 -31.79 -29.00
N PHE A 220 -32.32 -31.53 -30.29
CA PHE A 220 -31.75 -32.54 -31.17
C PHE A 220 -30.27 -32.71 -30.84
N VAL A 221 -29.77 -33.94 -30.90
CA VAL A 221 -28.39 -34.29 -30.57
C VAL A 221 -27.81 -35.14 -31.68
N THR A 222 -26.59 -34.81 -32.09
CA THR A 222 -25.89 -35.55 -33.14
C THR A 222 -25.40 -36.93 -32.66
N GLY A 223 -25.52 -37.91 -33.56
CA GLY A 223 -24.96 -39.25 -33.41
C GLY A 223 -23.63 -39.39 -34.17
N VAL A 224 -22.90 -40.49 -33.98
CA VAL A 224 -21.62 -40.73 -34.70
C VAL A 224 -21.82 -40.80 -36.23
N SER A 225 -23.01 -41.20 -36.67
CA SER A 225 -23.40 -41.27 -38.09
C SER A 225 -24.07 -40.01 -38.63
N SER A 226 -24.11 -38.92 -37.86
CA SER A 226 -24.68 -37.66 -38.34
C SER A 226 -23.71 -36.97 -39.28
N CYS A 227 -24.23 -36.41 -40.37
CA CYS A 227 -23.44 -35.66 -41.35
C CYS A 227 -24.04 -34.26 -41.54
N LEU A 228 -23.18 -33.28 -41.79
CA LEU A 228 -23.54 -31.93 -42.20
C LEU A 228 -23.39 -31.82 -43.72
N LEU A 229 -24.43 -31.34 -44.41
CA LEU A 229 -24.45 -31.16 -45.86
C LEU A 229 -24.97 -29.76 -46.22
N PRO A 230 -24.45 -29.12 -47.28
CA PRO A 230 -25.04 -27.90 -47.81
C PRO A 230 -26.42 -28.21 -48.40
N TYR A 231 -27.37 -27.29 -48.21
CA TYR A 231 -28.72 -27.49 -48.76
C TYR A 231 -28.73 -27.33 -50.28
N CYS A 232 -29.15 -28.37 -50.99
CA CYS A 232 -29.42 -28.32 -52.43
C CYS A 232 -30.86 -28.75 -52.68
N ALA A 233 -31.69 -27.85 -53.25
CA ALA A 233 -33.11 -28.13 -53.50
C ALA A 233 -33.35 -29.36 -54.41
N LYS A 234 -32.39 -29.71 -55.28
CA LYS A 234 -32.46 -30.88 -56.16
C LYS A 234 -32.19 -32.21 -55.44
N GLN A 235 -31.60 -32.18 -54.24
CA GLN A 235 -31.16 -33.34 -53.47
C GLN A 235 -32.05 -33.64 -52.27
N VAL A 236 -33.15 -32.90 -52.10
CA VAL A 236 -34.00 -32.93 -50.91
C VAL A 236 -35.41 -33.35 -51.27
N LYS A 237 -35.97 -34.31 -50.52
CA LYS A 237 -37.39 -34.64 -50.57
C LYS A 237 -38.00 -34.39 -49.18
N GLU A 238 -39.03 -33.57 -49.10
CA GLU A 238 -39.74 -33.35 -47.83
C GLU A 238 -40.41 -34.65 -47.39
N GLN A 239 -40.17 -35.05 -46.15
CA GLN A 239 -40.78 -36.22 -45.55
C GLN A 239 -42.00 -35.79 -44.71
N PRO A 240 -43.24 -36.18 -45.10
CA PRO A 240 -44.41 -35.98 -44.24
C PRO A 240 -44.27 -36.84 -42.98
N LEU A 241 -44.69 -36.30 -41.84
CA LEU A 241 -44.57 -36.96 -40.54
C LEU A 241 -45.53 -38.16 -40.47
N ASP A 242 -45.02 -39.38 -40.26
CA ASP A 242 -45.86 -40.58 -40.12
C ASP A 242 -46.88 -40.44 -38.99
N SER A 243 -48.07 -41.03 -39.14
CA SER A 243 -49.17 -41.05 -38.16
C SER A 243 -48.77 -41.61 -36.78
N ALA A 244 -47.61 -42.30 -36.68
CA ALA A 244 -46.99 -42.73 -35.42
C ALA A 244 -46.46 -41.58 -34.52
N TRP A 245 -46.43 -40.34 -35.03
CA TRP A 245 -45.98 -39.15 -34.31
C TRP A 245 -47.13 -38.22 -33.87
N GLN A 246 -48.38 -38.50 -34.25
CA GLN A 246 -49.57 -37.78 -33.78
C GLN A 246 -50.01 -38.33 -32.41
N GLY A 247 -49.64 -37.63 -31.34
CA GLY A 247 -50.35 -37.71 -30.07
C GLY A 247 -51.42 -36.61 -30.01
N GLU A 248 -52.52 -36.88 -29.32
CA GLU A 248 -53.66 -35.97 -29.17
C GLU A 248 -53.24 -34.53 -28.86
N SER A 249 -53.89 -33.59 -29.54
CA SER A 249 -53.67 -32.16 -29.39
C SER A 249 -53.98 -31.71 -27.96
N PRO A 250 -53.11 -30.92 -27.30
CA PRO A 250 -53.56 -30.06 -26.23
C PRO A 250 -54.40 -28.95 -26.86
N GLN A 251 -55.65 -28.84 -26.40
CA GLN A 251 -56.57 -27.78 -26.78
C GLN A 251 -55.93 -26.39 -26.63
N SER A 252 -56.30 -25.54 -27.58
CA SER A 252 -56.06 -24.11 -27.69
C SER A 252 -56.08 -23.37 -26.35
N ALA A 253 -55.00 -22.67 -26.03
CA ALA A 253 -55.03 -21.48 -25.18
C ALA A 253 -54.93 -20.24 -26.08
N SER A 254 -55.81 -19.28 -25.81
CA SER A 254 -56.06 -18.03 -26.53
C SER A 254 -54.82 -17.14 -26.78
N PRO A 255 -54.85 -16.27 -27.81
CA PRO A 255 -53.86 -15.21 -27.95
C PRO A 255 -54.19 -14.09 -26.95
N GLU A 256 -53.43 -13.98 -25.88
CA GLU A 256 -53.49 -12.78 -25.03
C GLU A 256 -52.70 -11.64 -25.68
N ALA A 257 -53.47 -10.62 -26.05
CA ALA A 257 -53.15 -9.20 -26.10
C ALA A 257 -51.79 -8.79 -26.71
N SER A 258 -51.88 -8.29 -27.94
CA SER A 258 -51.03 -7.23 -28.44
C SER A 258 -50.99 -6.05 -27.44
N VAL A 259 -49.87 -5.89 -26.73
CA VAL A 259 -49.52 -4.59 -26.16
C VAL A 259 -48.90 -3.79 -27.29
N GLN A 260 -49.66 -2.84 -27.81
CA GLN A 260 -49.16 -1.79 -28.70
C GLN A 260 -48.04 -1.05 -27.97
N PHE A 261 -46.82 -1.08 -28.52
CA PHE A 261 -45.84 -0.06 -28.22
C PHE A 261 -46.17 1.13 -29.11
N SER A 262 -46.66 2.20 -28.49
CA SER A 262 -46.69 3.53 -29.09
C SER A 262 -45.25 3.97 -29.35
N ASP A 263 -44.94 4.27 -30.61
CA ASP A 263 -43.79 5.08 -30.97
C ASP A 263 -43.92 6.45 -30.29
N SER A 264 -42.99 6.76 -29.40
CA SER A 264 -42.66 8.15 -29.06
C SER A 264 -41.15 8.23 -28.85
N SER A 265 -40.49 8.55 -29.96
CA SER A 265 -39.14 9.08 -29.99
C SER A 265 -39.18 10.53 -29.52
N GLU A 266 -38.82 10.80 -28.27
CA GLU A 266 -38.35 12.12 -27.86
C GLU A 266 -37.07 11.98 -27.02
N LEU A 267 -36.01 12.62 -27.51
CA LEU A 267 -34.75 12.83 -26.81
C LEU A 267 -34.99 13.77 -25.62
N GLY A 268 -35.35 13.20 -24.47
CA GLY A 268 -35.31 13.88 -23.18
C GLY A 268 -33.99 13.61 -22.47
N VAL A 269 -33.25 14.67 -22.15
CA VAL A 269 -32.14 14.62 -21.18
C VAL A 269 -32.77 14.42 -19.80
N GLU A 270 -32.87 13.18 -19.34
CA GLU A 270 -33.23 12.91 -17.95
C GLU A 270 -31.98 13.01 -17.05
N GLU A 271 -32.06 13.87 -16.04
CA GLU A 271 -31.08 13.95 -14.95
C GLU A 271 -31.04 12.62 -14.18
N GLU A 272 -29.92 11.90 -14.27
CA GLU A 272 -29.71 10.59 -13.65
C GLU A 272 -29.68 10.70 -12.10
N ARG A 273 -30.62 10.02 -11.43
CA ARG A 273 -30.47 9.66 -10.01
C ARG A 273 -29.46 8.51 -9.87
N PRO A 274 -28.58 8.51 -8.85
CA PRO A 274 -27.65 7.40 -8.63
C PRO A 274 -28.42 6.14 -8.19
N GLY A 275 -28.40 5.07 -9.00
CA GLY A 275 -28.87 3.74 -8.60
C GLY A 275 -29.95 3.08 -9.46
N SER A 276 -30.37 3.64 -10.61
CA SER A 276 -31.29 2.93 -11.50
C SER A 276 -30.57 1.84 -12.31
N THR A 277 -31.10 0.62 -12.26
CA THR A 277 -30.63 -0.51 -13.07
C THR A 277 -30.92 -0.22 -14.54
N LYS A 278 -29.88 -0.25 -15.38
CA LYS A 278 -29.95 -0.04 -16.83
C LYS A 278 -30.04 -1.40 -17.54
N GLU A 279 -30.83 -1.46 -18.60
CA GLU A 279 -30.83 -2.59 -19.53
C GLU A 279 -29.86 -2.34 -20.69
N SER A 280 -29.08 -3.35 -21.04
CA SER A 280 -28.19 -3.29 -22.20
C SER A 280 -28.96 -3.46 -23.50
N LYS A 281 -28.51 -2.76 -24.55
CA LYS A 281 -29.07 -2.90 -25.90
C LYS A 281 -28.29 -3.98 -26.67
N ILE A 282 -28.98 -4.85 -27.39
CA ILE A 282 -28.34 -5.86 -28.24
C ILE A 282 -28.11 -5.27 -29.63
N ILE A 283 -26.87 -5.32 -30.13
CA ILE A 283 -26.49 -4.76 -31.43
C ILE A 283 -25.58 -5.71 -32.23
N SER A 284 -25.43 -5.44 -33.52
CA SER A 284 -24.36 -5.99 -34.36
C SER A 284 -23.34 -4.91 -34.69
N TYR A 285 -22.05 -5.25 -34.66
CA TYR A 285 -20.94 -4.32 -34.86
C TYR A 285 -19.86 -4.94 -35.73
N VAL A 286 -19.27 -4.16 -36.63
CA VAL A 286 -18.08 -4.57 -37.40
C VAL A 286 -17.00 -3.54 -37.14
N GLY A 287 -15.83 -4.01 -36.71
CA GLY A 287 -14.73 -3.12 -36.33
C GLY A 287 -13.38 -3.78 -36.45
N THR A 288 -12.34 -2.96 -36.36
CA THR A 288 -10.94 -3.41 -36.41
C THR A 288 -10.33 -3.36 -35.02
N VAL A 289 -9.67 -4.45 -34.60
CA VAL A 289 -8.91 -4.48 -33.35
C VAL A 289 -7.75 -3.51 -33.45
N THR A 290 -7.74 -2.45 -32.64
CA THR A 290 -6.66 -1.47 -32.64
C THR A 290 -5.61 -1.77 -31.57
N LYS A 291 -6.04 -2.31 -30.42
CA LYS A 291 -5.15 -2.64 -29.31
C LYS A 291 -5.69 -3.84 -28.53
N VAL A 292 -4.78 -4.65 -27.99
CA VAL A 292 -5.12 -5.65 -26.97
C VAL A 292 -4.93 -4.98 -25.61
N LEU A 293 -6.01 -4.80 -24.84
CA LEU A 293 -5.95 -4.19 -23.52
C LEU A 293 -5.44 -5.21 -22.51
N ASN A 294 -6.09 -6.37 -22.43
CA ASN A 294 -5.69 -7.47 -21.58
C ASN A 294 -6.22 -8.80 -22.14
N ALA A 295 -5.33 -9.60 -22.76
CA ALA A 295 -5.70 -10.87 -23.37
C ALA A 295 -6.18 -11.92 -22.35
N GLN A 296 -5.66 -11.90 -21.11
CA GLN A 296 -6.11 -12.84 -20.06
C GLN A 296 -7.49 -12.50 -19.54
N ALA A 297 -7.80 -11.20 -19.43
CA ALA A 297 -9.13 -10.72 -19.06
C ALA A 297 -10.12 -10.69 -20.24
N GLY A 298 -9.68 -11.01 -21.47
CA GLY A 298 -10.51 -10.99 -22.67
C GLY A 298 -10.93 -9.60 -23.13
N LEU A 299 -10.12 -8.56 -22.86
CA LEU A 299 -10.39 -7.16 -23.20
C LEU A 299 -9.60 -6.71 -24.42
N PHE A 300 -10.31 -6.19 -25.43
CA PHE A 300 -9.77 -5.70 -26.69
C PHE A 300 -10.32 -4.32 -27.01
N GLU A 301 -9.56 -3.48 -27.69
CA GLU A 301 -9.99 -2.17 -28.18
C GLU A 301 -10.30 -2.25 -29.68
N LEU A 302 -11.48 -1.78 -30.07
CA LEU A 302 -11.94 -1.67 -31.45
C LEU A 302 -12.02 -0.20 -31.87
N ASP A 303 -11.50 0.10 -33.05
CA ASP A 303 -11.58 1.40 -33.73
C ASP A 303 -11.17 2.62 -32.87
N ASN A 304 -10.32 2.41 -31.86
CA ASN A 304 -9.88 3.39 -30.85
C ASN A 304 -11.02 4.05 -30.05
N LYS A 305 -12.19 3.42 -29.99
CA LYS A 305 -13.41 4.00 -29.41
C LYS A 305 -14.22 3.05 -28.54
N VAL A 306 -14.12 1.75 -28.79
CA VAL A 306 -15.00 0.75 -28.18
C VAL A 306 -14.17 -0.34 -27.53
N CYS A 307 -14.51 -0.71 -26.30
CA CYS A 307 -13.90 -1.84 -25.61
C CYS A 307 -14.76 -3.10 -25.83
N LEU A 308 -14.18 -4.17 -26.36
CA LEU A 308 -14.80 -5.48 -26.51
C LEU A 308 -14.37 -6.38 -25.35
N CYS A 309 -15.34 -6.96 -24.65
CA CYS A 309 -15.12 -7.93 -23.58
C CYS A 309 -15.65 -9.32 -23.99
N LEU A 310 -14.73 -10.27 -24.13
CA LEU A 310 -15.00 -11.67 -24.50
C LEU A 310 -14.96 -12.64 -23.31
N ALA A 311 -14.75 -12.15 -22.09
CA ALA A 311 -14.59 -12.98 -20.89
C ALA A 311 -15.80 -13.87 -20.54
N TYR A 312 -16.99 -13.47 -20.98
CA TYR A 312 -18.24 -14.18 -20.73
C TYR A 312 -18.47 -15.35 -21.69
N GLN A 313 -17.58 -15.52 -22.66
CA GLN A 313 -17.45 -16.68 -23.55
C GLN A 313 -16.15 -17.43 -23.22
N GLN A 314 -16.15 -18.76 -23.32
CA GLN A 314 -14.89 -19.51 -23.23
C GLN A 314 -14.12 -19.36 -24.55
N LEU A 315 -12.97 -18.68 -24.50
CA LEU A 315 -12.06 -18.53 -25.65
C LEU A 315 -11.22 -19.81 -25.83
N LEU A 316 -11.83 -20.87 -26.35
CA LEU A 316 -11.16 -22.18 -26.49
C LEU A 316 -10.01 -22.18 -27.51
N ASN A 317 -10.08 -21.35 -28.56
CA ASN A 317 -8.99 -21.18 -29.55
C ASN A 317 -7.87 -20.25 -29.06
N SER A 318 -7.75 -20.02 -27.74
CA SER A 318 -6.75 -19.12 -27.14
C SER A 318 -6.77 -17.69 -27.73
N ALA A 319 -7.88 -17.26 -28.34
CA ALA A 319 -8.01 -15.99 -29.06
C ALA A 319 -7.07 -15.82 -30.28
N HIS A 320 -6.70 -16.92 -30.97
CA HIS A 320 -5.98 -16.84 -32.25
C HIS A 320 -6.68 -15.91 -33.26
N GLY A 321 -5.90 -15.16 -34.02
CA GLY A 321 -6.41 -14.19 -35.03
C GLY A 321 -6.90 -12.86 -34.47
N LEU A 322 -7.16 -12.73 -33.16
CA LEU A 322 -7.60 -11.49 -32.50
C LEU A 322 -6.43 -10.60 -32.09
N ARG A 323 -5.68 -10.08 -33.07
CA ARG A 323 -4.52 -9.21 -32.88
C ARG A 323 -4.71 -7.84 -33.55
N PRO A 324 -3.94 -6.79 -33.16
CA PRO A 324 -4.11 -5.45 -33.71
C PRO A 324 -4.03 -5.47 -35.24
N GLY A 325 -5.01 -4.88 -35.91
CA GLY A 325 -5.23 -4.88 -37.37
C GLY A 325 -6.23 -5.93 -37.88
N ALA A 326 -6.72 -6.84 -37.03
CA ALA A 326 -7.71 -7.84 -37.43
C ALA A 326 -9.13 -7.24 -37.47
N CYS A 327 -9.93 -7.63 -38.46
CA CYS A 327 -11.32 -7.19 -38.58
C CYS A 327 -12.26 -8.26 -38.03
N VAL A 328 -13.17 -7.86 -37.15
CA VAL A 328 -14.14 -8.74 -36.49
C VAL A 328 -15.56 -8.28 -36.75
N LYS A 329 -16.46 -9.24 -36.98
CA LYS A 329 -17.91 -9.03 -37.01
C LYS A 329 -18.52 -9.63 -35.74
N LEU A 330 -19.19 -8.78 -34.98
CA LEU A 330 -19.90 -9.10 -33.76
C LEU A 330 -21.41 -9.10 -34.06
N VAL A 331 -22.10 -10.16 -33.67
CA VAL A 331 -23.54 -10.31 -33.80
C VAL A 331 -24.16 -10.58 -32.43
N ASP A 332 -25.26 -9.91 -32.14
CA ASP A 332 -26.02 -10.00 -30.90
C ASP A 332 -25.17 -9.75 -29.64
N VAL A 333 -24.35 -8.69 -29.65
CA VAL A 333 -23.54 -8.26 -28.50
C VAL A 333 -24.25 -7.22 -27.65
N HIS A 334 -24.00 -7.22 -26.35
CA HIS A 334 -24.57 -6.27 -25.40
C HIS A 334 -23.77 -4.96 -25.43
N LEU A 335 -24.46 -3.85 -25.68
CA LEU A 335 -23.93 -2.49 -25.60
C LEU A 335 -24.15 -1.93 -24.19
N LEU A 336 -23.07 -1.65 -23.49
CA LEU A 336 -23.07 -1.02 -22.16
C LEU A 336 -22.42 0.37 -22.26
N GLN A 337 -23.20 1.39 -21.93
CA GLN A 337 -22.72 2.78 -21.87
C GLN A 337 -22.26 3.11 -20.45
N LYS A 338 -21.00 3.54 -20.31
CA LYS A 338 -20.35 3.94 -19.06
C LYS A 338 -20.56 2.97 -17.88
N PRO A 339 -20.10 1.71 -17.96
CA PRO A 339 -20.27 0.75 -16.88
C PRO A 339 -19.50 1.12 -15.60
N LEU A 340 -18.42 1.92 -15.70
CA LEU A 340 -17.59 2.36 -14.58
C LEU A 340 -17.32 3.86 -14.71
N VAL A 341 -17.38 4.62 -13.62
CA VAL A 341 -17.19 6.08 -13.64
C VAL A 341 -15.83 6.50 -14.22
N SER A 342 -14.78 5.70 -13.96
CA SER A 342 -13.43 5.93 -14.46
C SER A 342 -13.18 5.44 -15.89
N PHE A 343 -14.10 4.65 -16.47
CA PHE A 343 -13.92 4.02 -17.77
C PHE A 343 -14.67 4.79 -18.85
N HIS A 344 -13.91 5.46 -19.72
CA HIS A 344 -14.46 6.42 -20.69
C HIS A 344 -14.97 5.76 -21.98
N PHE A 345 -14.76 4.45 -22.15
CA PHE A 345 -15.15 3.70 -23.35
C PHE A 345 -16.57 3.13 -23.25
N ILE A 346 -17.21 3.03 -24.41
CA ILE A 346 -18.38 2.17 -24.62
C ILE A 346 -17.90 0.71 -24.58
N VAL A 347 -18.63 -0.17 -23.88
CA VAL A 347 -18.25 -1.59 -23.74
C VAL A 347 -19.23 -2.47 -24.50
N LEU A 348 -18.70 -3.34 -25.36
CA LEU A 348 -19.42 -4.44 -26.01
C LEU A 348 -19.12 -5.74 -25.27
N GLY A 349 -20.14 -6.33 -24.63
CA GLY A 349 -20.03 -7.61 -23.95
C GLY A 349 -20.59 -8.76 -24.79
N ALA A 350 -19.77 -9.78 -25.07
CA ALA A 350 -20.21 -10.98 -25.77
C ALA A 350 -20.70 -12.04 -24.77
N CYS A 351 -21.98 -12.43 -24.84
CA CYS A 351 -22.57 -13.51 -24.02
C CYS A 351 -22.59 -14.84 -24.80
N LEU A 352 -23.17 -15.92 -24.24
CA LEU A 352 -23.25 -17.21 -24.96
C LEU A 352 -24.20 -17.18 -26.17
N ASN A 353 -25.03 -16.15 -26.27
CA ASN A 353 -25.88 -15.90 -27.42
C ASN A 353 -25.17 -15.10 -28.53
N SER A 354 -24.10 -14.37 -28.20
CA SER A 354 -23.37 -13.54 -29.16
C SER A 354 -22.47 -14.38 -30.06
N THR A 355 -22.36 -14.00 -31.34
CA THR A 355 -21.42 -14.62 -32.29
C THR A 355 -20.28 -13.66 -32.63
N VAL A 356 -19.05 -14.14 -32.54
CA VAL A 356 -17.84 -13.40 -32.92
C VAL A 356 -17.21 -14.08 -34.13
N VAL A 357 -17.15 -13.38 -35.26
CA VAL A 357 -16.62 -13.91 -36.53
C VAL A 357 -15.43 -13.09 -36.97
N LEU A 358 -14.30 -13.75 -37.25
CA LEU A 358 -13.14 -13.10 -37.85
C LEU A 358 -13.40 -12.86 -39.35
N LYS A 359 -13.36 -11.59 -39.78
CA LYS A 359 -13.59 -11.17 -41.17
C LYS A 359 -12.31 -11.13 -41.98
N SER A 360 -11.21 -10.68 -41.37
CA SER A 360 -9.89 -10.65 -42.00
C SER A 360 -8.79 -10.65 -40.95
N PHE A 361 -7.69 -11.36 -41.24
CA PHE A 361 -6.47 -11.33 -40.43
C PHE A 361 -5.77 -9.98 -40.49
N SER A 362 -4.92 -9.71 -39.49
CA SER A 362 -4.10 -8.51 -39.44
C SER A 362 -2.93 -8.56 -40.41
N ARG A 363 -2.54 -7.40 -40.94
CA ARG A 363 -1.38 -7.25 -41.84
C ARG A 363 -0.10 -6.83 -41.10
N LEU A 364 -0.21 -6.57 -39.80
CA LEU A 364 0.84 -5.97 -38.97
C LEU A 364 1.75 -7.04 -38.38
N SER A 365 3.02 -6.71 -38.13
CA SER A 365 3.99 -7.58 -37.49
C SER A 365 3.82 -7.50 -35.97
N THR A 366 2.70 -8.04 -35.47
CA THR A 366 2.37 -8.09 -34.05
C THR A 366 2.54 -9.49 -33.49
N PHE A 367 3.08 -9.57 -32.27
CA PHE A 367 3.16 -10.82 -31.54
C PHE A 367 1.79 -11.21 -30.99
N TYR A 368 1.60 -12.52 -30.84
CA TYR A 368 0.40 -13.07 -30.24
C TYR A 368 0.54 -13.20 -28.72
N GLN A 369 -0.52 -12.77 -28.01
CA GLN A 369 -0.65 -12.91 -26.57
C GLN A 369 -1.72 -13.97 -26.27
N PRO A 370 -1.35 -15.20 -25.88
CA PRO A 370 -2.32 -16.26 -25.66
C PRO A 370 -3.10 -16.07 -24.38
N THR A 371 -4.40 -16.28 -24.44
CA THR A 371 -5.24 -16.46 -23.25
C THR A 371 -5.01 -17.86 -22.70
N VAL A 372 -4.49 -17.99 -21.48
CA VAL A 372 -4.32 -19.31 -20.85
C VAL A 372 -5.68 -19.75 -20.33
N SER A 373 -6.19 -20.90 -20.78
CA SER A 373 -7.49 -21.42 -20.35
C SER A 373 -7.42 -22.08 -18.96
N SER A 374 -6.28 -22.66 -18.59
CA SER A 374 -6.03 -23.28 -17.27
C SER A 374 -5.32 -22.32 -16.31
N GLY A 375 -5.89 -22.09 -15.13
CA GLY A 375 -5.26 -21.28 -14.08
C GLY A 375 -5.41 -19.76 -14.22
N ASN A 376 -6.24 -19.29 -15.15
CA ASN A 376 -6.55 -17.87 -15.32
C ASN A 376 -7.43 -17.35 -14.18
N LEU A 377 -6.84 -16.49 -13.33
CA LEU A 377 -7.50 -15.93 -12.15
C LEU A 377 -8.71 -15.04 -12.51
N TYR A 378 -8.63 -14.26 -13.59
CA TYR A 378 -9.71 -13.37 -14.04
C TYR A 378 -10.99 -14.17 -14.30
N LEU A 379 -10.87 -15.21 -15.14
CA LEU A 379 -12.01 -16.06 -15.52
C LEU A 379 -12.50 -16.92 -14.34
N LYS A 380 -11.59 -17.41 -13.49
CA LYS A 380 -11.97 -18.17 -12.28
C LYS A 380 -12.84 -17.32 -11.35
N LEU A 381 -12.44 -16.08 -11.07
CA LEU A 381 -13.20 -15.17 -10.19
C LEU A 381 -14.52 -14.75 -10.85
N LEU A 382 -14.52 -14.46 -12.15
CA LEU A 382 -15.74 -14.16 -12.92
C LEU A 382 -16.79 -15.26 -12.77
N PHE A 383 -16.43 -16.53 -13.04
CA PHE A 383 -17.38 -17.64 -13.01
C PHE A 383 -17.72 -18.11 -11.59
N ARG A 384 -16.79 -17.99 -10.63
CA ARG A 384 -17.03 -18.39 -9.23
C ARG A 384 -18.00 -17.47 -8.51
N TYR A 385 -17.95 -16.17 -8.80
CA TYR A 385 -18.78 -15.13 -8.17
C TYR A 385 -19.86 -14.58 -9.11
N ASN A 386 -20.05 -15.16 -10.29
CA ASN A 386 -21.05 -14.75 -11.29
C ASN A 386 -21.05 -13.24 -11.58
N LEU A 387 -19.88 -12.62 -11.72
CA LEU A 387 -19.76 -11.16 -11.73
C LEU A 387 -20.42 -10.54 -12.97
N GLY A 388 -21.26 -9.51 -12.76
CA GLY A 388 -21.72 -8.60 -13.82
C GLY A 388 -20.57 -7.75 -14.40
N MET A 389 -20.79 -7.13 -15.56
CA MET A 389 -19.71 -6.44 -16.30
C MET A 389 -19.03 -5.30 -15.51
N PRO A 390 -19.74 -4.41 -14.79
CA PRO A 390 -19.10 -3.34 -14.02
C PRO A 390 -18.13 -3.85 -12.95
N LEU A 391 -18.55 -4.87 -12.18
CA LEU A 391 -17.72 -5.51 -11.15
C LEU A 391 -16.52 -6.24 -11.77
N TYR A 392 -16.72 -6.87 -12.92
CA TYR A 392 -15.63 -7.54 -13.65
C TYR A 392 -14.57 -6.55 -14.13
N LEU A 393 -14.96 -5.42 -14.74
CA LEU A 393 -14.01 -4.38 -15.18
C LEU A 393 -13.24 -3.77 -14.00
N TRP A 394 -13.92 -3.55 -12.87
CA TRP A 394 -13.26 -3.08 -11.65
C TRP A 394 -12.23 -4.09 -11.12
N LEU A 395 -12.58 -5.38 -11.12
CA LEU A 395 -11.67 -6.47 -10.75
C LEU A 395 -10.45 -6.53 -11.67
N VAL A 396 -10.64 -6.38 -12.98
CA VAL A 396 -9.53 -6.35 -13.95
C VAL A 396 -8.59 -5.19 -13.66
N SER A 397 -9.14 -3.99 -13.44
CA SER A 397 -8.35 -2.80 -13.11
C SER A 397 -7.54 -2.97 -11.82
N LEU A 398 -8.12 -3.60 -10.79
CA LEU A 398 -7.41 -3.92 -9.54
C LEU A 398 -6.28 -4.92 -9.77
N LEU A 399 -6.52 -5.98 -10.53
CA LEU A 399 -5.50 -6.99 -10.85
C LEU A 399 -4.34 -6.43 -11.67
N GLU A 400 -4.63 -5.60 -12.67
CA GLU A 400 -3.60 -4.90 -13.45
C GLU A 400 -2.76 -3.99 -12.56
N THR A 401 -3.41 -3.18 -11.73
CA THR A 401 -2.70 -2.31 -10.76
C THR A 401 -1.86 -3.14 -9.80
N PHE A 402 -2.34 -4.29 -9.35
CA PHE A 402 -1.62 -5.18 -8.46
C PHE A 402 -0.40 -5.82 -9.15
N GLU A 403 -0.54 -6.29 -10.39
CA GLU A 403 0.53 -6.86 -11.19
C GLU A 403 1.61 -5.83 -11.52
N GLU A 404 1.22 -4.63 -11.96
CA GLU A 404 2.16 -3.54 -12.26
C GLU A 404 3.02 -3.17 -11.04
N ARG A 405 2.42 -3.19 -9.85
CA ARG A 405 3.09 -2.80 -8.60
C ARG A 405 4.02 -3.86 -8.03
N PHE A 406 3.69 -5.14 -8.20
CA PHE A 406 4.38 -6.23 -7.49
C PHE A 406 5.09 -7.26 -8.38
N SER A 407 4.91 -7.21 -9.71
CA SER A 407 5.52 -8.15 -10.67
C SER A 407 7.04 -8.24 -10.56
N CYS A 408 7.74 -7.14 -10.26
CA CYS A 408 9.20 -7.13 -10.10
C CYS A 408 9.69 -7.85 -8.83
N PHE A 409 8.85 -8.05 -7.81
CA PHE A 409 9.25 -8.69 -6.56
C PHE A 409 8.98 -10.20 -6.56
N PHE A 410 7.86 -10.63 -7.16
CA PHE A 410 7.41 -12.03 -7.06
C PHE A 410 7.21 -12.72 -8.42
N GLY A 411 7.26 -11.98 -9.53
CA GLY A 411 6.97 -12.47 -10.89
C GLY A 411 5.47 -12.63 -11.17
N CYS A 412 5.04 -12.25 -12.38
CA CYS A 412 3.62 -12.20 -12.78
C CYS A 412 2.90 -13.55 -12.58
N ARG A 413 3.54 -14.66 -13.00
CA ARG A 413 2.94 -16.00 -12.93
C ARG A 413 2.61 -16.45 -11.51
N ARG A 414 3.40 -16.02 -10.50
CA ARG A 414 3.19 -16.42 -9.10
C ARG A 414 2.13 -15.58 -8.41
N LEU A 415 2.08 -14.28 -8.71
CA LEU A 415 1.07 -13.36 -8.15
C LEU A 415 -0.35 -13.73 -8.57
N LEU A 416 -0.50 -14.10 -9.84
CA LEU A 416 -1.78 -14.47 -10.46
C LEU A 416 -2.03 -15.98 -10.44
N HIS A 417 -1.14 -16.77 -9.83
CA HIS A 417 -1.32 -18.22 -9.76
C HIS A 417 -2.56 -18.55 -8.93
N SER A 418 -3.49 -19.27 -9.54
CA SER A 418 -4.66 -19.76 -8.84
C SER A 418 -4.54 -21.26 -8.63
N SER A 419 -4.50 -21.69 -7.36
CA SER A 419 -4.53 -23.12 -7.02
C SER A 419 -5.96 -23.54 -6.63
N VAL A 420 -6.27 -24.82 -6.87
CA VAL A 420 -7.48 -25.48 -6.35
C VAL A 420 -7.21 -26.10 -4.96
N HIS A 421 -5.93 -26.25 -4.58
CA HIS A 421 -5.49 -26.88 -3.33
C HIS A 421 -4.85 -25.87 -2.38
N GLN A 422 -5.51 -25.62 -1.25
CA GLN A 422 -5.14 -24.95 0.01
C GLN A 422 -4.32 -23.63 0.00
N ASP A 423 -3.37 -23.39 -0.91
CA ASP A 423 -2.63 -22.13 -0.99
C ASP A 423 -3.11 -21.25 -2.14
N ARG A 424 -4.03 -20.33 -1.82
CA ARG A 424 -4.47 -19.26 -2.74
C ARG A 424 -3.32 -18.31 -3.04
N GLY A 425 -3.18 -17.86 -4.30
CA GLY A 425 -2.21 -16.84 -4.69
C GLY A 425 -2.46 -15.50 -4.00
N ALA A 426 -1.43 -14.63 -3.96
CA ALA A 426 -1.50 -13.34 -3.28
C ALA A 426 -2.64 -12.44 -3.77
N ALA A 427 -2.85 -12.39 -5.09
CA ALA A 427 -3.95 -11.63 -5.69
C ALA A 427 -5.33 -12.23 -5.36
N GLU A 428 -5.45 -13.56 -5.29
CA GLU A 428 -6.70 -14.23 -4.89
C GLU A 428 -7.02 -13.97 -3.40
N LYS A 429 -6.01 -13.96 -2.53
CA LYS A 429 -6.15 -13.59 -1.10
C LYS A 429 -6.60 -12.14 -0.92
N PHE A 430 -6.11 -11.23 -1.75
CA PHE A 430 -6.50 -9.81 -1.73
C PHE A 430 -7.95 -9.58 -2.20
N LEU A 431 -8.36 -10.21 -3.31
CA LEU A 431 -9.64 -9.90 -3.97
C LEU A 431 -10.84 -10.64 -3.39
N VAL A 432 -10.66 -11.89 -2.93
CA VAL A 432 -11.80 -12.70 -2.44
C VAL A 432 -12.57 -12.02 -1.30
N PRO A 433 -11.94 -11.45 -0.26
CA PRO A 433 -12.66 -10.73 0.79
C PRO A 433 -13.46 -9.53 0.26
N LEU A 434 -12.90 -8.79 -0.71
CA LEU A 434 -13.57 -7.64 -1.32
C LEU A 434 -14.82 -8.06 -2.11
N LEU A 435 -14.71 -9.14 -2.89
CA LEU A 435 -15.84 -9.68 -3.66
C LEU A 435 -16.93 -10.25 -2.75
N GLN A 436 -16.54 -10.95 -1.68
CA GLN A 436 -17.49 -11.51 -0.70
C GLN A 436 -18.29 -10.42 0.04
N GLY A 437 -17.70 -9.25 0.26
CA GLY A 437 -18.41 -8.11 0.84
C GLY A 437 -19.44 -7.46 -0.10
N MET A 438 -19.31 -7.64 -1.42
CA MET A 438 -20.16 -6.98 -2.43
C MET A 438 -21.23 -7.89 -3.00
N VAL A 439 -20.93 -9.18 -3.16
CA VAL A 439 -21.87 -10.18 -3.65
C VAL A 439 -22.47 -10.88 -2.42
N SER A 440 -23.58 -10.34 -1.90
CA SER A 440 -24.32 -10.97 -0.81
C SER A 440 -25.22 -12.08 -1.34
N ASP A 441 -25.11 -13.23 -0.70
CA ASP A 441 -25.82 -14.48 -0.93
C ASP A 441 -25.54 -15.16 -2.27
N ARG A 442 -25.66 -16.49 -2.28
CA ARG A 442 -25.32 -17.33 -3.45
C ARG A 442 -26.29 -17.03 -4.60
N GLU A 443 -25.94 -16.07 -5.45
CA GLU A 443 -26.55 -15.96 -6.77
C GLU A 443 -26.56 -17.36 -7.42
N GLU A 444 -27.70 -17.71 -8.00
CA GLU A 444 -27.86 -18.98 -8.70
C GLU A 444 -26.73 -19.11 -9.73
N THR A 445 -26.04 -20.26 -9.71
CA THR A 445 -24.96 -20.52 -10.66
C THR A 445 -25.46 -20.32 -12.08
N ARG A 446 -24.76 -19.50 -12.89
CA ARG A 446 -25.08 -19.23 -14.30
C ARG A 446 -25.58 -20.48 -15.03
N ASP A 447 -26.84 -20.49 -15.43
CA ASP A 447 -27.41 -21.58 -16.22
C ASP A 447 -27.10 -21.40 -17.71
N ILE A 448 -25.98 -22.00 -18.12
CA ILE A 448 -25.47 -22.00 -19.49
C ILE A 448 -26.51 -22.51 -20.51
N TYR A 449 -27.34 -23.49 -20.14
CA TYR A 449 -28.33 -24.06 -21.06
C TYR A 449 -29.52 -23.11 -21.25
N ASN A 450 -30.02 -22.53 -20.16
CA ASN A 450 -31.11 -21.55 -20.24
C ASN A 450 -30.68 -20.27 -20.96
N GLU A 451 -29.45 -19.79 -20.73
CA GLU A 451 -28.90 -18.63 -21.48
C GLU A 451 -28.87 -18.89 -23.00
N MET A 452 -28.63 -20.12 -23.44
CA MET A 452 -28.54 -20.42 -24.86
C MET A 452 -29.88 -20.72 -25.52
N LEU A 453 -30.79 -21.38 -24.81
CA LEU A 453 -32.01 -21.97 -25.36
C LEU A 453 -33.29 -21.15 -25.11
N ALA A 454 -33.31 -20.26 -24.12
CA ALA A 454 -34.49 -19.44 -23.84
C ALA A 454 -34.77 -18.43 -24.97
N LYS A 455 -36.05 -18.10 -25.21
CA LYS A 455 -36.47 -17.12 -26.23
C LYS A 455 -35.91 -15.71 -25.96
N ARG A 456 -35.83 -15.31 -24.69
CA ARG A 456 -34.98 -14.22 -24.22
C ARG A 456 -33.96 -14.83 -23.28
N HIS A 457 -32.67 -14.65 -23.59
CA HIS A 457 -31.61 -15.21 -22.77
C HIS A 457 -31.43 -14.37 -21.51
N GLN A 458 -31.28 -15.05 -20.38
CA GLN A 458 -30.88 -14.41 -19.12
C GLN A 458 -29.36 -14.53 -19.00
N CYS A 459 -28.66 -13.41 -19.02
CA CYS A 459 -27.21 -13.38 -18.83
C CYS A 459 -26.79 -12.23 -17.91
N PRO A 460 -25.58 -12.31 -17.29
CA PRO A 460 -25.07 -11.26 -16.40
C PRO A 460 -24.82 -9.90 -17.06
N LEU A 461 -25.00 -9.81 -18.40
CA LEU A 461 -24.82 -8.59 -19.18
C LEU A 461 -26.12 -7.85 -19.46
N GLN A 462 -27.27 -8.52 -19.27
CA GLN A 462 -28.58 -7.99 -19.63
C GLN A 462 -28.91 -6.75 -18.82
N GLN A 463 -28.74 -6.82 -17.49
CA GLN A 463 -28.93 -5.71 -16.57
C GLN A 463 -27.59 -5.30 -15.97
N TYR A 464 -27.36 -3.99 -15.87
CA TYR A 464 -26.15 -3.44 -15.26
C TYR A 464 -26.44 -2.11 -14.57
N TRP A 465 -25.54 -1.68 -13.70
CA TRP A 465 -25.56 -0.34 -13.11
C TRP A 465 -24.21 0.32 -13.32
N THR A 466 -24.17 1.65 -13.29
CA THR A 466 -22.90 2.38 -13.26
C THR A 466 -22.26 2.17 -11.89
N LEU A 467 -21.12 1.50 -11.84
CA LEU A 467 -20.41 1.24 -10.58
C LEU A 467 -19.51 2.42 -10.23
N ASP A 468 -19.71 2.97 -9.02
CA ASP A 468 -18.71 3.79 -8.35
C ASP A 468 -17.80 2.86 -7.53
N PRO A 469 -16.48 2.80 -7.80
CA PRO A 469 -15.57 1.88 -7.13
C PRO A 469 -15.65 2.01 -5.60
N PRO A 470 -15.97 0.96 -4.85
CA PRO A 470 -16.12 1.05 -3.38
C PRO A 470 -14.78 1.26 -2.67
N CYS A 471 -13.70 0.74 -3.25
CA CYS A 471 -12.35 0.97 -2.78
C CYS A 471 -11.35 1.05 -3.94
N GLN A 472 -10.20 1.65 -3.65
CA GLN A 472 -9.07 1.80 -4.57
C GLN A 472 -7.77 1.33 -3.91
N ALA A 473 -6.85 0.78 -4.70
CA ALA A 473 -5.54 0.32 -4.25
C ALA A 473 -4.41 1.03 -5.04
N PRO A 474 -4.28 2.37 -4.91
CA PRO A 474 -3.31 3.17 -5.67
C PRO A 474 -1.86 2.78 -5.35
N SER A 475 -0.94 3.18 -6.22
CA SER A 475 0.50 3.07 -5.95
C SER A 475 0.91 3.91 -4.74
N LEU A 476 1.99 3.51 -4.05
CA LEU A 476 2.49 4.25 -2.89
C LEU A 476 2.90 5.68 -3.28
N SER A 477 3.43 5.90 -4.48
CA SER A 477 3.75 7.24 -4.98
C SER A 477 2.49 8.12 -5.12
N LYS A 478 1.42 7.57 -5.67
CA LYS A 478 0.15 8.27 -5.85
C LYS A 478 -0.52 8.56 -4.50
N LEU A 479 -0.49 7.60 -3.58
CA LEU A 479 -0.98 7.78 -2.21
C LEU A 479 -0.25 8.91 -1.48
N CYS A 480 1.09 8.94 -1.56
CA CYS A 480 1.89 10.02 -1.00
C CYS A 480 1.52 11.39 -1.59
N CYS A 481 1.30 11.48 -2.90
CA CYS A 481 0.87 12.73 -3.54
C CYS A 481 -0.53 13.15 -3.09
N MET A 482 -1.50 12.23 -3.04
CA MET A 482 -2.86 12.49 -2.57
C MET A 482 -2.86 12.99 -1.12
N ALA A 483 -2.06 12.38 -0.26
CA ALA A 483 -1.92 12.77 1.14
C ALA A 483 -1.30 14.17 1.29
N LYS A 484 -0.24 14.47 0.55
CA LYS A 484 0.40 15.80 0.55
C LYS A 484 -0.58 16.87 0.07
N GLN A 485 -1.32 16.62 -1.01
CA GLN A 485 -2.30 17.55 -1.54
C GLN A 485 -3.42 17.81 -0.51
N LYS A 486 -4.08 16.74 -0.04
CA LYS A 486 -5.15 16.85 0.97
C LYS A 486 -4.68 17.50 2.27
N SER A 487 -3.41 17.30 2.65
CA SER A 487 -2.84 17.97 3.81
C SER A 487 -2.78 19.49 3.64
N TRP A 488 -2.50 20.02 2.45
CA TRP A 488 -2.42 21.46 2.23
C TRP A 488 -3.78 22.08 1.92
N ASP A 489 -4.68 21.33 1.26
CA ASP A 489 -6.05 21.78 0.98
C ASP A 489 -6.81 22.10 2.28
N ASN A 490 -6.59 21.30 3.32
CA ASN A 490 -7.20 21.49 4.64
C ASN A 490 -6.37 22.39 5.58
N PHE A 491 -5.26 22.98 5.12
CA PHE A 491 -4.36 23.72 6.01
C PHE A 491 -4.69 25.21 6.05
N CYS A 492 -5.04 25.71 7.23
CA CYS A 492 -5.19 27.13 7.49
C CYS A 492 -4.38 27.55 8.73
N PRO A 493 -3.39 28.48 8.60
CA PRO A 493 -2.58 28.92 9.73
C PRO A 493 -3.39 29.51 10.89
N SER A 494 -4.52 30.16 10.60
CA SER A 494 -5.41 30.75 11.62
C SER A 494 -6.19 29.71 12.42
N GLN A 495 -6.28 28.45 11.96
CA GLN A 495 -6.92 27.37 12.71
C GLN A 495 -5.96 26.68 13.70
N LEU A 496 -4.64 26.85 13.52
CA LEU A 496 -3.64 26.26 14.42
C LEU A 496 -3.52 26.99 15.77
N LEU A 497 -3.89 28.26 15.81
CA LEU A 497 -3.76 29.13 16.98
C LEU A 497 -5.09 29.82 17.26
N SER A 498 -5.50 29.86 18.51
CA SER A 498 -6.70 30.63 18.88
C SER A 498 -6.42 32.14 18.66
N PRO A 499 -7.36 32.90 18.06
CA PRO A 499 -7.17 34.34 17.84
C PRO A 499 -6.84 35.10 19.13
N SER A 500 -7.42 34.67 20.26
CA SER A 500 -7.26 35.29 21.56
C SER A 500 -5.86 35.09 22.17
N GLU A 501 -5.15 34.02 21.82
CA GLU A 501 -3.75 33.80 22.22
C GLU A 501 -2.78 34.45 21.23
N ALA A 502 -3.03 34.28 19.92
CA ALA A 502 -2.14 34.76 18.85
C ALA A 502 -1.96 36.28 18.86
N GLN A 503 -2.97 37.03 19.30
CA GLN A 503 -2.95 38.49 19.36
C GLN A 503 -1.91 39.10 20.33
N HIS A 504 -1.36 38.28 21.23
CA HIS A 504 -0.37 38.70 22.22
C HIS A 504 1.05 38.21 21.89
N MET A 505 1.22 37.48 20.77
CA MET A 505 2.50 36.90 20.36
C MET A 505 3.30 37.86 19.49
N GLY A 506 4.60 37.97 19.77
CA GLY A 506 5.56 38.58 18.85
C GLY A 506 5.80 37.69 17.62
N THR A 507 6.40 38.26 16.59
CA THR A 507 6.68 37.60 15.30
C THR A 507 7.46 36.30 15.47
N GLN A 508 8.46 36.27 16.35
CA GLN A 508 9.28 35.08 16.58
C GLN A 508 8.48 33.93 17.22
N GLU A 509 7.68 34.23 18.23
CA GLU A 509 6.85 33.20 18.90
C GLU A 509 5.76 32.68 17.97
N LEU A 510 5.12 33.59 17.23
CA LEU A 510 4.07 33.26 16.27
C LEU A 510 4.58 32.28 15.20
N ASN A 511 5.69 32.62 14.53
CA ASN A 511 6.25 31.76 13.48
C ASN A 511 6.84 30.47 14.04
N ARG A 512 7.37 30.47 15.28
CA ARG A 512 7.84 29.24 15.94
C ARG A 512 6.70 28.26 16.19
N ARG A 513 5.54 28.73 16.61
CA ARG A 513 4.34 27.91 16.83
C ARG A 513 3.76 27.34 15.54
N LEU A 514 3.89 28.06 14.43
CA LEU A 514 3.43 27.63 13.10
C LEU A 514 4.45 26.74 12.36
N ALA A 515 5.69 26.69 12.83
CA ALA A 515 6.80 26.04 12.12
C ALA A 515 6.59 24.52 11.91
N TRP A 516 5.84 23.86 12.80
CA TRP A 516 5.51 22.46 12.69
C TRP A 516 4.04 22.22 13.01
N SER A 517 3.39 21.43 12.16
CA SER A 517 2.06 20.89 12.40
C SER A 517 1.96 19.51 11.77
N TYR A 518 0.89 18.76 12.05
CA TYR A 518 0.67 17.46 11.44
C TYR A 518 -0.81 17.23 11.15
N CYS A 519 -1.10 16.27 10.28
CA CYS A 519 -2.44 15.70 10.14
C CYS A 519 -2.36 14.19 9.99
N MET A 520 -3.39 13.50 10.48
CA MET A 520 -3.53 12.05 10.36
C MET A 520 -4.70 11.76 9.42
N LEU A 521 -4.44 11.03 8.34
CA LEU A 521 -5.44 10.64 7.35
C LEU A 521 -5.71 9.14 7.48
N SER A 522 -6.96 8.77 7.75
CA SER A 522 -7.40 7.37 7.77
C SER A 522 -7.79 6.89 6.36
N ALA A 523 -8.01 5.58 6.19
CA ALA A 523 -8.51 5.02 4.94
C ALA A 523 -9.82 5.69 4.47
N GLY A 524 -10.71 6.04 5.39
CA GLY A 524 -11.98 6.73 5.13
C GLY A 524 -11.84 8.22 4.83
N SER A 525 -10.65 8.79 4.98
CA SER A 525 -10.37 10.17 4.54
C SER A 525 -10.32 10.29 3.02
N PHE A 526 -10.33 9.18 2.28
CA PHE A 526 -10.31 9.17 0.81
C PHE A 526 -11.63 8.63 0.28
N GLN A 527 -12.15 9.26 -0.77
CA GLN A 527 -13.30 8.76 -1.53
C GLN A 527 -12.84 8.44 -2.95
N PRO A 528 -12.91 7.16 -3.38
CA PRO A 528 -13.29 5.97 -2.59
C PRO A 528 -12.20 5.53 -1.60
N ARG A 529 -12.57 4.64 -0.65
CA ARG A 529 -11.69 4.19 0.45
C ARG A 529 -10.40 3.59 -0.11
N VAL A 530 -9.25 4.00 0.42
CA VAL A 530 -7.95 3.49 -0.01
C VAL A 530 -7.55 2.27 0.81
N ILE A 531 -7.10 1.20 0.14
CA ILE A 531 -6.47 0.03 0.76
C ILE A 531 -4.95 0.15 0.59
N LEU A 532 -4.21 0.02 1.70
CA LEU A 532 -2.76 0.09 1.68
C LEU A 532 -2.16 -1.29 1.38
N LEU A 533 -1.36 -1.36 0.32
CA LEU A 533 -0.61 -2.54 -0.08
C LEU A 533 0.87 -2.20 -0.22
N GLY A 534 1.76 -3.06 0.26
CA GLY A 534 3.19 -2.90 0.07
C GLY A 534 4.02 -4.07 0.60
N VAL A 535 5.23 -4.22 0.06
CA VAL A 535 6.20 -5.22 0.53
C VAL A 535 6.98 -4.65 1.71
N LEU A 536 7.00 -5.34 2.84
CA LEU A 536 7.76 -4.91 4.01
C LEU A 536 9.26 -5.06 3.75
N ARG A 537 9.98 -3.94 3.79
CA ARG A 537 11.44 -3.89 3.59
C ARG A 537 12.07 -3.00 4.65
N VAL A 538 13.38 -3.17 4.83
CA VAL A 538 14.17 -2.36 5.77
C VAL A 538 15.32 -1.72 5.03
N SER A 539 15.48 -0.42 5.24
CA SER A 539 16.56 0.35 4.63
C SER A 539 17.78 0.25 5.51
N SER A 540 18.90 -0.26 4.98
CA SER A 540 20.18 -0.23 5.69
C SER A 540 20.73 1.19 5.85
N ARG A 541 20.34 2.12 4.97
CA ARG A 541 20.83 3.52 5.00
C ARG A 541 20.15 4.35 6.08
N SER A 542 18.83 4.21 6.22
CA SER A 542 18.03 4.97 7.19
C SER A 542 17.69 4.17 8.45
N SER A 543 17.98 2.86 8.46
CA SER A 543 17.65 1.93 9.55
C SER A 543 16.17 2.01 9.94
N SER A 544 15.28 2.14 8.95
CA SER A 544 13.85 2.32 9.15
C SER A 544 13.05 1.31 8.34
N LEU A 545 11.92 0.88 8.91
CA LEU A 545 10.94 0.05 8.23
C LEU A 545 10.21 0.87 7.16
N HIS A 546 9.95 0.24 6.03
CA HIS A 546 9.15 0.86 4.96
C HIS A 546 8.35 -0.20 4.20
N LEU A 547 7.21 0.24 3.68
CA LEU A 547 6.46 -0.47 2.66
C LEU A 547 7.00 -0.05 1.29
N GLN A 548 7.22 -1.01 0.41
CA GLN A 548 7.74 -0.78 -0.93
C GLN A 548 6.80 -1.36 -1.99
N ASP A 549 6.59 -0.61 -3.06
CA ASP A 549 6.11 -1.13 -4.33
C ASP A 549 7.05 -0.70 -5.46
N LYS A 550 6.72 -1.02 -6.72
CA LYS A 550 7.53 -0.61 -7.88
C LYS A 550 7.68 0.91 -8.00
N SER A 551 6.73 1.69 -7.45
CA SER A 551 6.66 3.14 -7.65
C SER A 551 7.46 3.93 -6.62
N SER A 552 7.39 3.54 -5.33
CA SER A 552 8.08 4.26 -4.25
C SER A 552 8.18 3.43 -2.97
N THR A 553 8.89 4.00 -1.99
CA THR A 553 8.99 3.49 -0.62
C THR A 553 8.29 4.45 0.33
N LEU A 554 7.47 3.93 1.24
CA LEU A 554 6.78 4.68 2.28
C LEU A 554 7.27 4.22 3.67
N PRO A 555 7.92 5.07 4.48
CA PRO A 555 8.31 4.71 5.83
C PRO A 555 7.11 4.28 6.67
N CYS A 556 7.29 3.28 7.52
CA CYS A 556 6.22 2.78 8.39
C CYS A 556 6.68 2.61 9.85
N VAL A 557 5.73 2.81 10.77
CA VAL A 557 5.84 2.50 12.19
C VAL A 557 4.82 1.41 12.50
N ILE A 558 5.29 0.29 13.04
CA ILE A 558 4.47 -0.88 13.34
C ILE A 558 4.56 -1.14 14.84
N SER A 559 3.40 -1.28 15.48
CA SER A 559 3.27 -1.61 16.90
C SER A 559 2.25 -2.74 17.06
N HIS A 560 2.26 -3.42 18.20
CA HIS A 560 1.21 -4.37 18.57
C HIS A 560 0.17 -3.69 19.47
N LYS A 561 -1.08 -4.18 19.43
CA LYS A 561 -2.15 -3.67 20.30
C LYS A 561 -1.93 -3.95 21.79
N ASP A 562 -1.12 -4.95 22.11
CA ASP A 562 -0.71 -5.30 23.48
C ASP A 562 0.37 -4.36 24.05
N GLY A 563 0.90 -3.44 23.25
CA GLY A 563 1.97 -2.52 23.62
C GLY A 563 3.38 -3.06 23.41
N SER A 564 3.53 -4.30 22.92
CA SER A 564 4.83 -4.86 22.55
C SER A 564 5.37 -4.23 21.25
N PRO A 565 6.69 -4.04 21.13
CA PRO A 565 7.28 -3.49 19.92
C PRO A 565 7.36 -4.55 18.81
N PHE A 566 7.30 -4.12 17.56
CA PHE A 566 7.38 -5.05 16.43
C PHE A 566 8.82 -5.59 16.24
N ALA A 567 9.01 -6.90 16.40
CA ALA A 567 10.31 -7.57 16.33
C ALA A 567 10.42 -8.70 15.29
N ASN A 568 9.31 -9.05 14.61
CA ASN A 568 9.29 -10.22 13.73
C ASN A 568 10.06 -10.01 12.43
N THR A 569 11.28 -10.57 12.37
CA THR A 569 12.19 -10.47 11.20
C THR A 569 11.81 -11.40 10.05
N ALA A 570 11.01 -12.46 10.29
CA ALA A 570 10.59 -13.39 9.25
C ALA A 570 9.65 -12.74 8.22
N LEU A 571 9.02 -11.62 8.58
CA LEU A 571 8.11 -10.88 7.71
C LEU A 571 8.82 -9.98 6.69
N ILE A 572 10.16 -9.81 6.77
CA ILE A 572 10.92 -9.01 5.80
C ILE A 572 10.80 -9.64 4.41
N GLY A 573 10.27 -8.87 3.45
CA GLY A 573 9.98 -9.34 2.10
C GLY A 573 8.56 -9.86 1.91
N SER A 574 7.71 -9.85 2.94
CA SER A 574 6.29 -10.20 2.82
C SER A 574 5.48 -9.09 2.15
N LEU A 575 4.47 -9.47 1.38
CA LEU A 575 3.45 -8.55 0.89
C LEU A 575 2.33 -8.39 1.92
N LEU A 576 2.12 -7.17 2.39
CA LEU A 576 1.13 -6.83 3.41
C LEU A 576 -0.04 -6.05 2.80
N GLN A 577 -1.25 -6.38 3.26
CA GLN A 577 -2.47 -5.58 3.11
C GLN A 577 -2.84 -5.00 4.46
N VAL A 578 -3.04 -3.69 4.55
CA VAL A 578 -3.41 -3.01 5.80
C VAL A 578 -4.72 -2.26 5.59
N GLU A 579 -5.74 -2.64 6.33
CA GLU A 579 -7.09 -2.05 6.20
C GLU A 579 -7.32 -0.86 7.12
N ALA A 580 -6.76 -0.92 8.34
CA ALA A 580 -6.78 0.14 9.32
C ALA A 580 -5.37 0.70 9.49
N TYR A 581 -5.18 1.92 9.00
CA TYR A 581 -3.91 2.62 9.08
C TYR A 581 -4.13 4.11 9.29
N GLN A 582 -3.11 4.77 9.84
CA GLN A 582 -3.01 6.22 9.96
C GLN A 582 -1.87 6.70 9.06
N LEU A 583 -2.20 7.48 8.03
CA LEU A 583 -1.22 8.12 7.17
C LEU A 583 -0.90 9.51 7.74
N VAL A 584 0.29 9.64 8.31
CA VAL A 584 0.74 10.87 8.97
C VAL A 584 1.44 11.75 7.96
N VAL A 585 1.02 13.01 7.88
CA VAL A 585 1.71 14.07 7.14
C VAL A 585 2.19 15.12 8.13
N GLU A 586 3.49 15.16 8.39
CA GLU A 586 4.13 16.24 9.13
C GLU A 586 4.44 17.39 8.19
N ARG A 587 3.93 18.58 8.52
CA ARG A 587 4.09 19.82 7.76
C ARG A 587 5.12 20.69 8.47
N PHE A 588 6.13 21.11 7.73
CA PHE A 588 7.15 22.05 8.18
C PHE A 588 6.99 23.34 7.38
N LEU A 589 6.71 24.43 8.09
CA LEU A 589 6.43 25.74 7.52
C LEU A 589 7.56 26.70 7.88
N ARG A 590 8.21 27.27 6.87
CA ARG A 590 9.09 28.42 7.06
C ARG A 590 8.31 29.67 6.67
N SER A 591 7.97 30.48 7.65
CA SER A 591 7.17 31.69 7.48
C SER A 591 7.75 32.89 8.22
N ASP A 592 7.42 34.07 7.70
CA ASP A 592 7.81 35.37 8.26
C ASP A 592 6.55 36.21 8.54
N PHE A 593 5.52 35.61 9.14
CA PHE A 593 4.28 36.34 9.47
C PHE A 593 4.56 37.42 10.50
N PRO A 594 4.29 38.70 10.21
CA PRO A 594 4.65 39.77 11.13
C PRO A 594 3.75 39.78 12.38
N PHE A 595 2.46 39.43 12.25
CA PHE A 595 1.48 39.36 13.33
C PHE A 595 0.24 38.54 12.93
N TRP A 596 -0.64 38.27 13.90
CA TRP A 596 -1.76 37.32 13.76
C TRP A 596 -2.81 37.67 12.70
N LYS A 597 -3.10 38.96 12.40
CA LYS A 597 -4.12 39.30 11.38
C LYS A 597 -3.66 38.98 9.95
N GLN A 598 -2.34 38.83 9.74
CA GLN A 598 -1.75 38.48 8.44
C GLN A 598 -1.66 36.97 8.21
N LEU A 599 -2.17 36.13 9.12
CA LEU A 599 -2.15 34.66 8.97
C LEU A 599 -2.92 34.15 7.75
N ALA A 600 -3.85 34.95 7.22
CA ALA A 600 -4.56 34.65 5.97
C ALA A 600 -3.71 34.94 4.71
N ASN A 601 -2.70 35.82 4.80
CA ASN A 601 -1.85 36.17 3.65
C ASN A 601 -0.72 35.15 3.47
N LEU A 602 -0.87 34.28 2.48
CA LEU A 602 0.09 33.22 2.18
C LEU A 602 1.42 33.71 1.57
N GLU A 603 1.56 34.99 1.20
CA GLU A 603 2.83 35.56 0.71
C GLU A 603 3.96 35.50 1.75
N HIS A 604 3.61 35.48 3.03
CA HIS A 604 4.57 35.36 4.13
C HIS A 604 5.12 33.93 4.32
N VAL A 605 4.60 32.95 3.56
CA VAL A 605 5.10 31.58 3.56
C VAL A 605 6.25 31.47 2.56
N ARG A 606 7.46 31.23 3.06
CA ARG A 606 8.68 31.08 2.23
C ARG A 606 8.85 29.68 1.69
N GLU A 607 8.64 28.68 2.54
CA GLU A 607 8.91 27.28 2.21
C GLU A 607 7.90 26.36 2.88
N LYS A 608 7.47 25.34 2.13
CA LYS A 608 6.57 24.27 2.59
C LYS A 608 7.27 22.93 2.37
N LYS A 609 7.51 22.18 3.45
CA LYS A 609 8.02 20.80 3.38
C LYS A 609 7.06 19.83 4.06
N ASN A 610 6.95 18.64 3.49
CA ASN A 610 6.15 17.56 4.05
C ASN A 610 7.01 16.32 4.26
N SER A 611 6.78 15.66 5.38
CA SER A 611 7.23 14.29 5.63
C SER A 611 6.03 13.38 5.76
N VAL A 612 6.03 12.26 5.03
CA VAL A 612 4.89 11.33 4.98
C VAL A 612 5.35 9.94 5.39
N TYR A 613 4.65 9.35 6.35
CA TYR A 613 4.85 7.99 6.82
C TYR A 613 3.53 7.39 7.28
N VAL A 614 3.49 6.07 7.41
CA VAL A 614 2.29 5.35 7.83
C VAL A 614 2.49 4.70 9.20
N GLN A 615 1.44 4.66 10.00
CA GLN A 615 1.40 3.96 11.28
C GLN A 615 0.22 3.00 11.31
N PHE A 616 0.44 1.77 11.78
CA PHE A 616 -0.62 0.77 11.92
C PHE A 616 -0.25 -0.28 12.95
N TYR A 617 -1.28 -0.97 13.46
CA TYR A 617 -1.10 -2.13 14.31
C TYR A 617 -0.93 -3.40 13.46
N PHE A 618 -0.02 -4.28 13.86
CA PHE A 618 0.23 -5.51 13.08
C PHE A 618 -1.01 -6.41 12.99
N GLU A 619 -1.85 -6.42 14.01
CA GLU A 619 -3.11 -7.19 14.05
C GLU A 619 -4.12 -6.74 12.97
N ASP A 620 -3.98 -5.52 12.45
CA ASP A 620 -4.81 -4.97 11.37
C ASP A 620 -4.20 -5.19 9.97
N ALA A 621 -3.08 -5.92 9.90
CA ALA A 621 -2.38 -6.27 8.66
C ALA A 621 -2.57 -7.75 8.30
N LEU A 622 -2.92 -8.01 7.04
CA LEU A 622 -3.02 -9.34 6.45
C LEU A 622 -1.76 -9.63 5.61
N VAL A 623 -1.10 -10.76 5.89
CA VAL A 623 0.04 -11.25 5.08
C VAL A 623 -0.49 -11.98 3.85
N LEU A 624 -0.39 -11.35 2.68
CA LEU A 624 -0.84 -11.93 1.41
C LEU A 624 0.15 -12.96 0.87
N GLN A 625 1.44 -12.69 1.02
CA GLN A 625 2.52 -13.57 0.59
C GLN A 625 3.70 -13.44 1.54
N ALA A 626 4.15 -14.56 2.09
CA ALA A 626 5.38 -14.63 2.88
C ALA A 626 6.62 -14.68 1.95
N PRO A 627 7.79 -14.21 2.42
CA PRO A 627 9.02 -14.33 1.66
C PRO A 627 9.35 -15.80 1.42
N GLU A 628 9.69 -16.13 0.18
CA GLU A 628 10.30 -17.44 -0.11
C GLU A 628 11.70 -17.41 0.50
N VAL A 629 12.04 -18.39 1.35
CA VAL A 629 13.39 -18.52 1.94
C VAL A 629 14.36 -18.93 0.83
N GLN A 630 14.72 -17.98 -0.02
CA GLN A 630 15.86 -18.07 -0.92
C GLN A 630 16.97 -17.25 -0.29
N ILE A 631 17.92 -17.94 0.33
CA ILE A 631 19.22 -17.36 0.69
C ILE A 631 19.78 -16.82 -0.64
N GLN A 632 19.89 -15.50 -0.76
CA GLN A 632 20.40 -14.85 -1.95
C GLN A 632 21.83 -15.34 -2.21
N GLU A 633 22.02 -16.20 -3.21
CA GLU A 633 23.31 -16.32 -3.87
C GLU A 633 23.66 -14.93 -4.43
N GLY A 634 24.85 -14.43 -4.09
CA GLY A 634 25.33 -13.13 -4.57
C GLY A 634 25.25 -13.01 -6.09
N PRO A 635 25.22 -11.78 -6.64
CA PRO A 635 25.00 -11.56 -8.06
C PRO A 635 26.12 -12.24 -8.86
N ARG A 636 25.80 -13.34 -9.54
CA ARG A 636 26.67 -13.92 -10.56
C ARG A 636 26.76 -12.89 -11.68
N SER A 637 27.92 -12.26 -11.78
CA SER A 637 28.37 -11.50 -12.95
C SER A 637 28.14 -12.33 -14.21
N ARG A 638 27.09 -11.99 -14.96
CA ARG A 638 26.79 -12.60 -16.25
C ARG A 638 27.51 -11.76 -17.31
N ASN A 639 28.80 -12.01 -17.48
CA ASN A 639 29.55 -11.52 -18.63
C ASN A 639 29.03 -12.21 -19.90
N SER A 640 28.08 -11.58 -20.59
CA SER A 640 27.80 -11.88 -21.99
C SER A 640 28.82 -11.16 -22.86
N SER A 641 29.71 -11.94 -23.48
CA SER A 641 30.61 -11.49 -24.53
C SER A 641 29.81 -11.06 -25.77
N SER A 642 29.76 -9.76 -26.05
CA SER A 642 29.38 -9.25 -27.37
C SER A 642 30.61 -8.74 -28.11
N LEU A 643 30.79 -9.25 -29.33
CA LEU A 643 31.87 -8.95 -30.26
C LEU A 643 31.95 -7.46 -30.64
N LYS A 644 33.20 -7.07 -30.92
CA LYS A 644 33.72 -5.77 -31.37
C LYS A 644 33.04 -5.17 -32.61
N LYS A 645 32.89 -3.83 -32.61
CA LYS A 645 33.21 -2.86 -33.69
C LYS A 645 32.98 -1.43 -33.12
N LYS A 646 34.02 -0.67 -32.78
CA LYS A 646 34.87 0.25 -33.57
C LYS A 646 34.32 1.69 -33.59
N ASP A 647 35.00 2.53 -32.81
CA ASP A 647 35.24 3.99 -32.83
C ASP A 647 34.32 4.94 -33.62
N ASP A 648 33.79 5.96 -32.92
CA ASP A 648 34.23 7.36 -33.12
C ASP A 648 33.85 8.23 -31.90
N GLY A 649 34.70 9.22 -31.57
CA GLY A 649 34.87 9.74 -30.21
C GLY A 649 34.17 11.05 -29.79
N GLY A 650 34.45 11.43 -28.54
CA GLY A 650 34.52 12.84 -28.10
C GLY A 650 33.53 13.31 -27.02
N SER A 651 33.87 13.17 -25.74
CA SER A 651 34.10 14.28 -24.78
C SER A 651 34.15 13.78 -23.33
N ALA A 652 35.23 14.15 -22.64
CA ALA A 652 35.59 13.69 -21.30
C ALA A 652 35.01 14.59 -20.21
N SER A 653 34.57 13.97 -19.11
CA SER A 653 34.62 14.56 -17.77
C SER A 653 35.04 13.48 -16.77
N GLU A 654 36.17 13.73 -16.14
CA GLU A 654 36.90 12.85 -15.22
C GLU A 654 36.14 12.63 -13.91
N LEU A 655 36.09 11.38 -13.47
CA LEU A 655 35.84 10.98 -12.08
C LEU A 655 37.04 10.12 -11.67
N GLU A 656 38.01 10.75 -11.00
CA GLU A 656 39.11 10.06 -10.33
C GLU A 656 38.55 9.24 -9.15
N ILE A 657 38.86 7.94 -9.16
CA ILE A 657 38.77 7.06 -8.00
C ILE A 657 40.21 6.69 -7.64
N PRO A 658 40.70 6.94 -6.41
CA PRO A 658 42.02 6.45 -6.03
C PRO A 658 41.96 4.96 -5.72
N GLU A 659 42.83 4.21 -6.39
CA GLU A 659 43.10 2.80 -6.20
C GLU A 659 43.74 2.54 -4.82
N ALA A 660 43.17 1.60 -4.05
CA ALA A 660 43.82 1.02 -2.89
C ALA A 660 44.30 -0.41 -3.22
N LYS A 661 45.61 -0.61 -3.12
CA LYS A 661 46.39 -1.80 -3.43
C LYS A 661 45.94 -3.02 -2.61
N VAL A 662 45.68 -4.13 -3.29
CA VAL A 662 45.57 -5.47 -2.70
C VAL A 662 46.97 -6.06 -2.56
N LEU A 663 47.39 -6.36 -1.34
CA LEU A 663 48.59 -7.14 -1.05
C LEU A 663 48.32 -8.63 -1.27
N LYS A 664 49.20 -9.27 -2.05
CA LYS A 664 49.29 -10.72 -2.26
C LYS A 664 49.81 -11.39 -0.99
N LEU A 665 49.29 -12.56 -0.65
CA LEU A 665 50.00 -13.51 0.22
C LEU A 665 50.29 -14.79 -0.58
N GLU A 666 51.53 -15.24 -0.50
CA GLU A 666 52.16 -16.30 -1.29
C GLU A 666 51.69 -17.72 -0.94
N ASP A 667 51.79 -18.56 -1.98
CA ASP A 667 51.59 -20.00 -1.99
C ASP A 667 52.50 -20.77 -1.03
N SER A 668 51.98 -21.84 -0.45
CA SER A 668 52.78 -23.04 -0.15
C SER A 668 52.04 -24.28 -0.65
N ARG A 669 52.56 -24.85 -1.75
CA ARG A 669 52.22 -26.20 -2.23
C ARG A 669 52.94 -27.24 -1.37
N PRO A 670 52.44 -28.49 -1.36
CA PRO A 670 53.30 -29.57 -1.79
C PRO A 670 52.67 -30.41 -2.92
N ASN A 671 53.55 -31.00 -3.70
CA ASN A 671 53.34 -31.65 -4.99
C ASN A 671 53.36 -33.19 -4.86
N ILE A 672 52.72 -33.87 -5.83
CA ILE A 672 52.88 -35.27 -6.27
C ILE A 672 52.13 -36.32 -5.40
N GLU A 673 51.25 -37.19 -5.90
CA GLU A 673 51.36 -38.06 -7.09
C GLU A 673 50.00 -38.46 -7.71
N ARG A 674 50.00 -38.80 -9.01
CA ARG A 674 48.83 -39.23 -9.83
C ARG A 674 48.30 -40.62 -9.41
N ASN A 675 46.98 -40.82 -9.55
CA ASN A 675 46.47 -41.90 -10.40
C ASN A 675 45.00 -41.71 -10.83
N GLU A 676 44.75 -42.11 -12.06
CA GLU A 676 43.49 -42.03 -12.81
C GLU A 676 42.45 -43.06 -12.31
N SER A 677 41.16 -42.70 -12.31
CA SER A 677 40.13 -43.37 -13.14
C SER A 677 38.70 -43.00 -12.69
N CYS A 678 37.84 -42.90 -13.69
CA CYS A 678 36.44 -42.53 -13.65
C CYS A 678 35.57 -43.40 -12.73
N GLN A 679 34.57 -42.80 -12.07
CA GLN A 679 33.16 -43.11 -12.34
C GLN A 679 32.20 -42.13 -11.63
N ARG A 680 31.42 -41.44 -12.48
CA ARG A 680 30.01 -41.06 -12.34
C ARG A 680 29.36 -41.36 -10.98
N ASP A 681 29.13 -40.34 -10.16
CA ASP A 681 28.00 -40.34 -9.23
C ASP A 681 27.47 -38.92 -8.95
N GLN A 682 26.19 -38.77 -9.28
CA GLN A 682 25.17 -37.96 -8.64
C GLN A 682 25.50 -36.48 -8.31
N SER A 683 24.85 -35.60 -9.08
CA SER A 683 24.69 -34.17 -8.81
C SER A 683 24.24 -33.91 -7.36
N SER A 684 25.18 -33.55 -6.49
CA SER A 684 24.89 -33.07 -5.15
C SER A 684 24.25 -31.69 -5.23
N THR A 685 22.94 -31.61 -5.00
CA THR A 685 22.30 -30.41 -4.46
C THR A 685 23.12 -29.94 -3.25
N GLY A 686 23.73 -28.76 -3.34
CA GLY A 686 24.60 -28.22 -2.31
C GLY A 686 23.93 -28.23 -0.93
N ARG A 687 24.46 -29.04 -0.01
CA ARG A 687 24.07 -29.05 1.41
C ARG A 687 24.51 -27.72 2.02
N THR A 688 23.58 -26.87 2.44
CA THR A 688 23.89 -25.62 3.13
C THR A 688 23.89 -25.85 4.65
N SER A 689 25.07 -25.89 5.26
CA SER A 689 25.21 -25.88 6.73
C SER A 689 25.02 -24.46 7.28
N CYS A 690 24.55 -24.34 8.53
CA CYS A 690 24.56 -23.06 9.25
C CYS A 690 24.85 -23.26 10.73
N ILE A 691 25.31 -22.19 11.39
CA ILE A 691 25.50 -22.14 12.83
C ILE A 691 24.56 -21.11 13.43
N SER A 692 24.00 -21.41 14.60
CA SER A 692 23.18 -20.45 15.33
C SER A 692 23.56 -20.31 16.80
N ARG A 693 23.27 -19.15 17.39
CA ARG A 693 23.49 -18.88 18.83
C ARG A 693 22.39 -17.95 19.34
N LEU A 694 21.83 -18.27 20.49
CA LEU A 694 20.79 -17.47 21.16
C LEU A 694 21.42 -16.39 22.04
N PHE A 695 20.77 -15.23 22.07
CA PHE A 695 21.17 -14.14 22.94
C PHE A 695 19.98 -13.29 23.37
N LEU A 696 20.11 -12.70 24.55
CA LEU A 696 19.17 -11.76 25.12
C LEU A 696 19.71 -10.33 25.01
N VAL A 697 18.87 -9.37 24.60
CA VAL A 697 19.25 -7.95 24.54
C VAL A 697 18.99 -7.27 25.88
N THR A 698 20.05 -6.82 26.55
CA THR A 698 19.99 -6.11 27.85
C THR A 698 20.10 -4.60 27.71
N GLN A 699 20.69 -4.11 26.61
CA GLN A 699 20.77 -2.70 26.30
C GLN A 699 20.85 -2.48 24.79
N LYS A 700 20.16 -1.45 24.29
CA LYS A 700 20.31 -0.97 22.91
C LYS A 700 20.59 0.52 22.91
N GLU A 701 21.59 0.94 22.14
CA GLU A 701 21.93 2.35 21.99
C GLU A 701 21.39 2.95 20.69
N GLY A 702 21.33 4.29 20.66
CA GLY A 702 20.86 5.06 19.53
C GLY A 702 21.78 4.97 18.31
N LEU A 703 21.19 5.20 17.14
CA LEU A 703 21.88 5.24 15.86
C LEU A 703 22.56 6.61 15.65
N MET A 704 23.88 6.63 15.45
CA MET A 704 24.64 7.85 15.18
C MET A 704 25.94 7.58 14.41
N LEU A 705 26.67 8.65 14.07
CA LEU A 705 28.04 8.54 13.57
C LEU A 705 29.00 8.34 14.76
N ARG A 706 29.73 7.24 14.77
CA ARG A 706 30.73 6.92 15.81
C ARG A 706 32.11 6.77 15.20
N ASN A 707 33.11 7.04 16.01
CA ASN A 707 34.51 6.79 15.68
C ASN A 707 34.86 5.39 16.18
N TYR A 708 35.14 4.46 15.26
CA TYR A 708 35.73 3.17 15.62
C TYR A 708 37.17 3.09 15.13
N GLN A 709 38.02 2.49 15.95
CA GLN A 709 39.35 2.05 15.55
C GLN A 709 39.24 0.58 15.17
N LEU A 710 38.94 0.29 13.90
CA LEU A 710 38.99 -1.09 13.42
C LEU A 710 40.47 -1.48 13.23
N PRO A 711 40.94 -2.63 13.75
CA PRO A 711 42.27 -3.12 13.42
C PRO A 711 42.28 -3.49 11.94
N ARG A 712 42.90 -2.65 11.11
CA ARG A 712 43.19 -2.98 9.72
C ARG A 712 44.64 -3.47 9.65
N GLU A 713 44.87 -4.61 9.03
CA GLU A 713 46.23 -5.09 8.73
C GLU A 713 46.85 -4.16 7.67
N GLY A 714 47.47 -3.06 8.11
CA GLY A 714 48.14 -2.08 7.26
C GLY A 714 48.32 -0.75 7.98
N ASN A 715 49.55 -0.23 8.03
CA ASN A 715 49.98 0.95 8.79
C ASN A 715 49.34 2.29 8.31
N GLY A 716 48.03 2.45 8.52
CA GLY A 716 47.32 3.71 8.35
C GLY A 716 46.08 3.76 9.24
N GLU A 717 46.17 4.50 10.35
CA GLU A 717 45.03 4.82 11.20
C GLU A 717 44.14 5.89 10.53
N GLU A 718 43.39 5.52 9.50
CA GLU A 718 42.31 6.39 9.01
C GLU A 718 41.06 6.19 9.88
N GLN A 719 40.78 7.18 10.74
CA GLN A 719 39.54 7.23 11.51
C GLN A 719 38.39 7.66 10.61
N GLU A 720 37.61 6.69 10.11
CA GLU A 720 36.42 6.97 9.32
C GLU A 720 35.17 7.03 10.23
N LEU A 721 34.45 8.17 10.22
CA LEU A 721 33.17 8.34 10.90
C LEU A 721 32.12 7.45 10.24
N GLN A 722 31.72 6.36 10.91
CA GLN A 722 30.73 5.43 10.38
C GLN A 722 29.43 5.44 11.17
N ARG A 723 28.30 5.34 10.43
CA ARG A 723 26.97 5.25 11.04
C ARG A 723 26.80 3.86 11.67
N SER A 724 26.50 3.83 12.96
CA SER A 724 26.44 2.59 13.73
C SER A 724 25.50 2.68 14.92
N PHE A 725 25.09 1.52 15.41
CA PHE A 725 24.49 1.36 16.74
C PHE A 725 25.11 0.14 17.42
N GLN A 726 25.04 0.11 18.76
CA GLN A 726 25.53 -1.00 19.54
C GLN A 726 24.45 -1.55 20.47
N ALA A 727 24.52 -2.85 20.75
CA ALA A 727 23.64 -3.52 21.68
C ALA A 727 24.44 -4.42 22.62
N THR A 728 24.19 -4.30 23.92
CA THR A 728 24.75 -5.20 24.91
C THR A 728 23.84 -6.41 25.05
N VAL A 729 24.43 -7.59 25.01
CA VAL A 729 23.71 -8.85 24.98
C VAL A 729 24.30 -9.88 25.94
N LEU A 730 23.45 -10.78 26.40
CA LEU A 730 23.84 -11.97 27.16
C LEU A 730 23.69 -13.20 26.27
N TRP A 731 24.78 -13.93 26.06
CA TRP A 731 24.72 -15.20 25.33
C TRP A 731 24.00 -16.28 26.13
N LEU A 732 23.06 -16.96 25.50
CA LEU A 732 22.33 -18.07 26.08
C LEU A 732 22.73 -19.38 25.38
N GLY A 733 23.40 -20.26 26.12
CA GLY A 733 23.89 -21.54 25.62
C GLY A 733 25.10 -21.43 24.68
N ARG A 734 25.51 -22.60 24.15
CA ARG A 734 26.65 -22.73 23.23
C ARG A 734 26.19 -22.60 21.76
N PRO A 735 27.08 -22.19 20.83
CA PRO A 735 26.80 -22.21 19.39
C PRO A 735 26.36 -23.61 18.92
N GLN A 736 25.36 -23.67 18.04
CA GLN A 736 24.80 -24.92 17.52
C GLN A 736 25.00 -25.03 16.01
N PHE A 737 25.37 -26.22 15.54
CA PHE A 737 25.55 -26.54 14.13
C PHE A 737 24.31 -27.23 13.54
N TRP A 738 23.88 -26.78 12.37
CA TRP A 738 22.72 -27.29 11.65
C TRP A 738 23.12 -27.81 10.26
N SER A 739 22.84 -29.08 10.00
CA SER A 739 23.07 -29.70 8.70
C SER A 739 21.95 -29.41 7.68
N HIS A 740 20.76 -29.02 8.14
CA HIS A 740 19.59 -28.70 7.31
C HIS A 740 18.81 -27.49 7.89
N PRO A 741 18.83 -26.32 7.24
CA PRO A 741 18.22 -25.09 7.76
C PRO A 741 16.68 -25.09 7.76
N ARG A 742 16.01 -26.14 7.25
CA ARG A 742 14.53 -26.23 7.21
C ARG A 742 13.88 -26.68 8.53
N LYS A 743 14.67 -27.13 9.52
CA LYS A 743 14.18 -27.69 10.80
C LYS A 743 14.28 -26.74 12.00
N THR A 744 14.71 -25.50 11.82
CA THR A 744 14.90 -24.50 12.89
C THR A 744 13.60 -23.97 13.50
N ALA A 745 12.42 -24.36 13.02
CA ALA A 745 11.18 -23.68 13.37
C ALA A 745 10.47 -24.18 14.66
N ASN A 746 10.82 -25.33 15.26
CA ASN A 746 10.02 -25.88 16.38
C ASN A 746 10.80 -26.81 17.33
N LEU A 747 11.80 -26.31 18.06
CA LEU A 747 12.35 -27.04 19.22
C LEU A 747 12.55 -26.08 20.41
N PRO A 748 11.93 -26.33 21.58
CA PRO A 748 12.15 -25.53 22.78
C PRO A 748 13.50 -25.91 23.41
N GLU A 749 14.57 -25.26 22.94
CA GLU A 749 15.95 -25.49 23.41
C GLU A 749 16.18 -25.15 24.89
N LEU A 750 15.25 -24.47 25.57
CA LEU A 750 15.35 -24.24 27.02
C LEU A 750 15.10 -25.50 27.86
N GLU A 751 14.57 -26.58 27.30
CA GLU A 751 14.25 -27.81 28.04
C GLU A 751 15.34 -28.89 27.96
N GLU A 752 16.18 -28.90 26.92
CA GLU A 752 17.15 -29.99 26.68
C GLU A 752 18.51 -29.84 27.38
N THR A 753 18.82 -28.69 27.99
CA THR A 753 20.10 -28.47 28.70
C THR A 753 20.21 -29.16 30.06
N ASN A 754 19.18 -29.89 30.52
CA ASN A 754 19.14 -30.47 31.87
C ASN A 754 19.64 -31.93 32.00
N TYR A 755 20.36 -32.47 31.02
CA TYR A 755 21.00 -33.77 31.16
C TYR A 755 22.44 -33.74 30.65
N HIS A 756 23.34 -33.06 31.37
CA HIS A 756 24.72 -33.50 31.62
C HIS A 756 25.48 -32.42 32.41
N GLY A 757 25.78 -32.71 33.68
CA GLY A 757 26.94 -32.19 34.42
C GLY A 757 26.90 -30.71 34.83
N GLU A 758 26.81 -30.48 36.13
CA GLU A 758 27.15 -29.22 36.80
C GLU A 758 28.61 -28.81 36.52
N GLU A 759 28.86 -28.03 35.46
CA GLU A 759 30.04 -27.18 35.36
C GLU A 759 29.59 -25.78 34.92
N GLY A 760 29.96 -24.78 35.72
CA GLY A 760 29.40 -23.42 35.71
C GLY A 760 29.26 -22.80 34.31
N MET A 761 28.01 -22.56 33.89
CA MET A 761 27.68 -21.69 32.77
C MET A 761 28.10 -20.25 33.13
N THR A 762 29.32 -19.87 32.77
CA THR A 762 29.73 -18.47 32.78
C THR A 762 28.97 -17.75 31.67
N GLN A 763 27.85 -17.11 32.03
CA GLN A 763 27.12 -16.22 31.14
C GLN A 763 28.06 -15.08 30.72
N GLN A 764 28.37 -14.99 29.43
CA GLN A 764 29.30 -14.01 28.89
C GLN A 764 28.52 -12.85 28.29
N GLU A 765 28.72 -11.65 28.85
CA GLU A 765 28.23 -10.41 28.29
C GLU A 765 29.07 -10.01 27.07
N ALA A 766 28.40 -9.65 25.99
CA ALA A 766 29.04 -9.21 24.75
C ALA A 766 28.42 -7.92 24.23
N LEU A 767 29.24 -7.10 23.58
CA LEU A 767 28.81 -5.88 22.91
C LEU A 767 28.76 -6.11 21.39
N LEU A 768 27.56 -6.10 20.82
CA LEU A 768 27.36 -6.25 19.38
C LEU A 768 27.46 -4.90 18.68
N LEU A 769 28.32 -4.79 17.68
CA LEU A 769 28.51 -3.58 16.87
C LEU A 769 27.89 -3.76 15.48
N PHE A 770 26.92 -2.93 15.14
CA PHE A 770 26.22 -2.98 13.85
C PHE A 770 26.63 -1.79 12.97
N MET A 771 27.19 -2.08 11.81
CA MET A 771 27.68 -1.12 10.80
C MET A 771 27.29 -1.57 9.39
N GLY A 772 27.28 -0.67 8.41
CA GLY A 772 27.03 -1.03 7.02
C GLY A 772 25.62 -1.59 6.78
N ARG A 773 25.50 -2.81 6.24
CA ARG A 773 24.18 -3.42 5.92
C ARG A 773 23.53 -4.08 7.13
N SER A 774 24.29 -4.39 8.18
CA SER A 774 23.76 -4.91 9.45
C SER A 774 22.89 -3.90 10.21
N LEU A 775 22.96 -2.61 9.83
CA LEU A 775 22.07 -1.54 10.31
C LEU A 775 20.57 -1.80 10.10
N ARG A 776 20.22 -2.76 9.21
CA ARG A 776 18.84 -3.21 9.00
C ARG A 776 18.19 -3.83 10.25
N TRP A 777 18.97 -4.25 11.24
CA TRP A 777 18.46 -4.90 12.43
C TRP A 777 18.00 -3.93 13.53
N PHE A 778 18.32 -2.64 13.41
CA PHE A 778 17.99 -1.62 14.42
C PHE A 778 16.49 -1.53 14.78
N PRO A 779 15.53 -1.60 13.84
CA PRO A 779 14.10 -1.53 14.17
C PRO A 779 13.54 -2.77 14.88
N PHE A 780 14.23 -3.91 14.79
CA PHE A 780 13.74 -5.20 15.32
C PHE A 780 14.33 -5.57 16.67
N LEU A 781 15.52 -5.05 16.97
CA LEU A 781 16.17 -5.25 18.26
C LEU A 781 15.52 -4.34 19.30
N HIS A 782 14.96 -4.94 20.33
CA HIS A 782 14.35 -4.30 21.48
C HIS A 782 14.86 -4.96 22.74
N LEU A 783 14.77 -4.25 23.86
CA LEU A 783 15.11 -4.81 25.16
C LEU A 783 14.17 -5.98 25.50
N ASP A 784 14.69 -6.92 26.29
CA ASP A 784 13.98 -8.12 26.77
C ASP A 784 13.49 -9.07 25.66
N GLY A 785 13.93 -8.83 24.41
CA GLY A 785 13.70 -9.73 23.29
C GLY A 785 14.77 -10.82 23.24
N LEU A 786 14.34 -12.06 23.04
CA LEU A 786 15.20 -13.20 22.78
C LEU A 786 15.40 -13.37 21.27
N TYR A 787 16.66 -13.33 20.84
CA TYR A 787 17.03 -13.41 19.43
C TYR A 787 18.02 -14.54 19.17
N ARG A 788 18.01 -15.03 17.93
CA ARG A 788 18.94 -16.01 17.40
C ARG A 788 19.72 -15.41 16.24
N PHE A 789 21.05 -15.46 16.31
CA PHE A 789 21.88 -15.27 15.12
C PHE A 789 21.94 -16.56 14.30
N ILE A 790 21.84 -16.44 12.99
CA ILE A 790 22.02 -17.53 12.03
C ILE A 790 23.12 -17.12 11.05
N VAL A 791 24.22 -17.90 11.06
CA VAL A 791 25.38 -17.72 10.20
C VAL A 791 25.31 -18.75 9.07
N PRO A 792 24.93 -18.36 7.84
CA PRO A 792 24.81 -19.28 6.74
C PRO A 792 26.19 -19.73 6.23
N HIS A 793 26.26 -20.96 5.70
CA HIS A 793 27.47 -21.55 5.09
C HIS A 793 28.68 -21.64 6.03
N CYS A 794 28.44 -21.79 7.32
CA CYS A 794 29.48 -21.85 8.33
C CYS A 794 29.42 -23.18 9.11
N SER A 795 30.61 -23.72 9.43
CA SER A 795 30.78 -24.94 10.22
C SER A 795 31.72 -24.76 11.42
N ASP A 796 32.25 -23.54 11.62
CA ASP A 796 33.15 -23.22 12.73
C ASP A 796 32.35 -22.69 13.93
N LEU A 797 32.31 -23.49 15.00
CA LEU A 797 31.57 -23.19 16.23
C LEU A 797 32.17 -22.00 17.00
N GLU A 798 33.44 -21.67 16.79
CA GLU A 798 34.14 -20.58 17.48
C GLU A 798 33.98 -19.23 16.75
N VAL A 799 33.16 -19.13 15.71
CA VAL A 799 33.01 -17.89 14.92
C VAL A 799 32.58 -16.69 15.74
N PHE A 800 31.75 -16.91 16.77
CA PHE A 800 31.33 -15.83 17.66
C PHE A 800 32.47 -15.35 18.57
N ASP A 801 33.45 -16.19 18.87
CA ASP A 801 34.53 -15.88 19.80
C ASP A 801 35.78 -15.36 19.06
N LYS A 802 36.10 -15.90 17.88
CA LYS A 802 37.22 -15.47 17.01
C LYS A 802 37.09 -14.05 16.47
N LEU A 803 35.86 -13.60 16.26
CA LEU A 803 35.58 -12.24 15.76
C LEU A 803 35.54 -11.21 16.88
N CYS A 804 35.63 -11.63 18.15
CA CYS A 804 35.58 -10.71 19.28
C CYS A 804 36.92 -9.98 19.48
N PHE A 805 36.85 -8.69 19.77
CA PHE A 805 38.01 -7.87 20.17
C PHE A 805 37.69 -7.02 21.41
N PRO A 806 38.69 -6.60 22.21
CA PRO A 806 38.44 -5.73 23.36
C PRO A 806 38.05 -4.31 22.91
N PRO A 807 37.02 -3.68 23.50
CA PRO A 807 36.53 -2.35 23.11
C PRO A 807 37.55 -1.21 23.25
N VAL A 808 38.58 -1.40 24.08
CA VAL A 808 39.51 -0.35 24.49
C VAL A 808 40.95 -0.81 24.20
N PRO A 809 41.84 0.07 23.70
CA PRO A 809 43.25 -0.27 23.52
C PRO A 809 43.87 -0.80 24.82
N ALA A 810 44.77 -1.78 24.71
CA ALA A 810 45.38 -2.48 25.85
C ALA A 810 46.02 -1.56 26.92
N ARG A 811 46.27 -0.28 26.59
CA ARG A 811 46.84 0.75 27.47
C ARG A 811 45.91 1.21 28.60
N PHE A 812 44.60 0.94 28.52
CA PHE A 812 43.61 1.34 29.54
C PHE A 812 43.02 0.15 30.33
N LEU A 813 43.52 -1.07 30.12
CA LEU A 813 43.10 -2.27 30.84
C LEU A 813 43.71 -2.32 32.24
N SER A 814 43.26 -1.45 33.15
CA SER A 814 43.59 -1.50 34.58
C SER A 814 42.35 -1.56 35.47
N ARG A 815 41.32 -2.33 35.08
CA ARG A 815 40.31 -2.94 35.97
C ARG A 815 39.36 -3.85 35.18
N SER A 816 38.82 -4.84 35.89
CA SER A 816 38.00 -6.00 35.49
C SER A 816 36.77 -5.74 34.61
N CYS A 817 36.47 -6.73 33.74
CA CYS A 817 35.19 -7.01 33.07
C CYS A 817 34.67 -6.00 32.02
N CYS A 818 35.45 -5.68 30.98
CA CYS A 818 34.86 -5.11 29.76
C CYS A 818 34.23 -6.23 28.91
N PRO A 819 32.98 -6.08 28.42
CA PRO A 819 32.35 -7.06 27.54
C PRO A 819 33.13 -7.18 26.23
N MET A 820 33.19 -8.39 25.66
CA MET A 820 33.86 -8.64 24.38
C MET A 820 33.06 -7.99 23.24
N CYS A 821 33.71 -7.24 22.34
CA CYS A 821 33.03 -6.60 21.21
C CYS A 821 33.01 -7.50 19.98
N LEU A 822 31.82 -7.70 19.41
CA LEU A 822 31.61 -8.48 18.19
C LEU A 822 31.05 -7.58 17.07
N PRO A 823 31.81 -7.29 16.00
CA PRO A 823 31.29 -6.61 14.82
C PRO A 823 30.41 -7.58 14.04
N VAL A 824 29.13 -7.26 13.88
CA VAL A 824 28.16 -8.14 13.22
C VAL A 824 28.36 -8.09 11.69
N PRO A 825 28.75 -9.20 11.03
CA PRO A 825 28.92 -9.22 9.59
C PRO A 825 27.59 -9.04 8.83
N ASP A 826 27.67 -8.43 7.65
CA ASP A 826 26.51 -8.13 6.81
C ASP A 826 25.73 -9.38 6.33
N THR A 827 26.39 -10.54 6.32
CA THR A 827 25.86 -11.84 5.90
C THR A 827 25.05 -12.57 6.97
N TRP A 828 25.08 -12.11 8.23
CA TRP A 828 24.38 -12.77 9.32
C TRP A 828 22.88 -12.43 9.32
N HIS A 829 22.07 -13.43 9.69
CA HIS A 829 20.63 -13.30 9.83
C HIS A 829 20.23 -13.26 11.30
N LEU A 830 19.24 -12.43 11.61
CA LEU A 830 18.67 -12.30 12.95
C LEU A 830 17.23 -12.81 12.93
N GLN A 831 16.91 -13.74 13.82
CA GLN A 831 15.56 -14.25 14.05
C GLN A 831 15.11 -13.85 15.45
N HIS A 832 13.91 -13.26 15.57
CA HIS A 832 13.27 -13.06 16.86
C HIS A 832 12.53 -14.34 17.26
N GLU A 833 12.80 -14.85 18.46
CA GLU A 833 12.17 -16.07 18.96
C GLU A 833 10.95 -15.75 19.82
N THR A 834 11.14 -15.00 20.91
CA THR A 834 10.07 -14.64 21.85
C THR A 834 10.49 -13.49 22.78
N TRP A 835 9.55 -12.96 23.55
CA TRP A 835 9.80 -12.02 24.64
C TRP A 835 10.06 -12.76 25.94
N ILE A 836 10.93 -12.22 26.83
CA ILE A 836 11.13 -12.79 28.18
C ILE A 836 9.80 -12.96 28.92
N SER A 837 8.90 -11.97 28.81
CA SER A 837 7.60 -11.96 29.49
C SER A 837 6.69 -13.12 29.10
N CYS A 838 6.95 -13.79 27.96
CA CYS A 838 6.17 -14.92 27.48
C CYS A 838 6.76 -16.29 27.89
N LEU A 839 7.91 -16.32 28.56
CA LEU A 839 8.53 -17.57 29.04
C LEU A 839 7.82 -18.08 30.32
N THR A 840 7.70 -19.40 30.45
CA THR A 840 7.05 -20.03 31.62
C THR A 840 7.94 -20.00 32.87
N GLU A 841 7.36 -20.04 34.08
CA GLU A 841 8.12 -20.04 35.35
C GLU A 841 9.20 -21.14 35.44
N ARG A 842 8.99 -22.30 34.80
CA ARG A 842 10.00 -23.38 34.71
C ARG A 842 11.21 -23.02 33.84
N GLN A 843 11.01 -22.20 32.81
CA GLN A 843 12.05 -21.65 31.94
C GLN A 843 12.78 -20.48 32.61
N LEU A 844 12.09 -19.74 33.48
CA LEU A 844 12.63 -18.66 34.31
C LEU A 844 13.40 -19.16 35.55
N ALA A 845 13.20 -20.41 35.99
CA ALA A 845 13.97 -21.01 37.09
C ALA A 845 15.47 -21.14 36.77
N ALA A 846 15.83 -21.31 35.49
CA ALA A 846 17.21 -21.16 34.99
C ALA A 846 17.68 -19.69 34.88
N GLY A 847 16.75 -18.73 35.05
CA GLY A 847 16.91 -17.29 34.95
C GLY A 847 16.87 -16.53 36.29
N SER A 848 17.02 -17.21 37.43
CA SER A 848 17.08 -16.60 38.79
C SER A 848 18.24 -15.60 38.99
N VAL A 849 19.03 -15.30 37.94
CA VAL A 849 20.14 -14.33 37.91
C VAL A 849 19.77 -13.04 37.13
N LEU A 850 18.66 -13.02 36.39
CA LEU A 850 18.18 -11.82 35.66
C LEU A 850 17.66 -10.71 36.61
N THR A 851 17.32 -11.06 37.85
CA THR A 851 16.86 -10.14 38.91
C THR A 851 17.90 -9.10 39.35
N GLY A 852 19.16 -9.21 38.92
CA GLY A 852 20.21 -8.21 39.19
C GLY A 852 20.39 -7.15 38.09
N MET A 853 19.75 -7.30 36.92
CA MET A 853 20.03 -6.55 35.69
C MET A 853 18.81 -5.80 35.14
N GLU A 854 17.73 -5.66 35.92
CA GLU A 854 16.60 -4.80 35.53
C GLU A 854 17.08 -3.36 35.41
N GLN A 855 17.07 -2.83 34.18
CA GLN A 855 17.13 -1.37 34.00
C GLN A 855 15.96 -0.78 34.78
N ARG A 856 16.28 -0.03 35.84
CA ARG A 856 15.30 0.54 36.75
C ARG A 856 14.42 1.55 36.01
N ILE A 857 13.29 1.10 35.49
CA ILE A 857 12.27 1.98 34.92
C ILE A 857 11.78 2.87 36.05
N SER A 858 12.12 4.15 35.95
CA SER A 858 11.78 5.14 36.96
C SER A 858 10.45 5.80 36.61
N SER A 859 9.67 6.16 37.62
CA SER A 859 8.49 6.99 37.38
C SER A 859 8.89 8.44 37.09
N ILE A 860 8.09 9.19 36.32
CA ILE A 860 8.37 10.62 36.07
C ILE A 860 8.52 11.42 37.39
N PRO A 861 7.69 11.21 38.43
CA PRO A 861 7.88 11.85 39.73
C PRO A 861 9.23 11.53 40.40
N GLU A 862 9.72 10.29 40.28
CA GLU A 862 11.05 9.91 40.79
C GLU A 862 12.17 10.64 40.06
N VAL A 863 12.08 10.76 38.72
CA VAL A 863 13.05 11.50 37.89
C VAL A 863 13.11 12.98 38.29
N LEU A 864 11.96 13.57 38.63
CA LEU A 864 11.86 14.95 39.09
C LEU A 864 12.36 15.14 40.54
N SER A 865 12.50 14.06 41.31
CA SER A 865 12.92 14.15 42.70
C SER A 865 14.38 14.62 42.84
N ASN A 866 14.67 15.30 43.95
CA ASN A 866 16.05 15.67 44.30
C ASN A 866 16.86 14.47 44.84
N ARG A 867 16.18 13.38 45.20
CA ARG A 867 16.81 12.15 45.71
C ARG A 867 17.35 11.26 44.58
N PHE A 868 16.99 11.56 43.34
CA PHE A 868 17.50 10.82 42.19
C PHE A 868 18.97 11.19 41.92
N THR A 869 19.85 10.21 42.11
CA THR A 869 21.31 10.35 41.95
C THR A 869 21.83 9.87 40.60
N GLY A 870 21.00 9.19 39.80
CA GLY A 870 21.38 8.72 38.47
C GLY A 870 21.56 9.86 37.47
N SER A 871 22.53 9.72 36.55
CA SER A 871 22.68 10.59 35.38
C SER A 871 21.79 10.17 34.22
N LEU A 872 21.58 8.86 34.06
CA LEU A 872 20.71 8.27 33.03
C LEU A 872 19.37 7.84 33.62
N VAL A 873 18.30 8.10 32.88
CA VAL A 873 16.93 7.76 33.27
C VAL A 873 16.20 7.04 32.13
N SER A 874 15.41 6.04 32.50
CA SER A 874 14.50 5.33 31.61
C SER A 874 13.09 5.41 32.19
N PHE A 875 12.11 5.84 31.41
CA PHE A 875 10.72 6.00 31.85
C PHE A 875 9.76 5.90 30.66
N PRO A 876 8.56 5.31 30.83
CA PRO A 876 7.48 5.44 29.87
C PRO A 876 6.79 6.80 30.04
N GLY A 877 6.27 7.35 28.96
CA GLY A 877 5.45 8.55 29.01
C GLY A 877 4.66 8.80 27.73
N GLU A 878 3.62 9.61 27.86
CA GLU A 878 2.77 10.06 26.75
C GLU A 878 3.19 11.46 26.30
N ILE A 879 3.32 11.65 24.98
CA ILE A 879 3.71 12.95 24.43
C ILE A 879 2.51 13.89 24.48
N VAL A 880 2.64 15.02 25.17
CA VAL A 880 1.59 16.06 25.27
C VAL A 880 1.76 17.11 24.18
N GLU A 881 2.99 17.56 23.96
CA GLU A 881 3.30 18.63 23.01
C GLU A 881 4.63 18.35 22.31
N ARG A 882 4.72 18.75 21.03
CA ARG A 882 5.95 18.74 20.24
C ARG A 882 6.18 20.12 19.65
N THR A 883 7.37 20.68 19.86
CA THR A 883 7.74 22.03 19.37
C THR A 883 9.12 22.03 18.76
N LEU A 884 9.30 22.77 17.66
CA LEU A 884 10.61 23.02 17.08
C LEU A 884 11.32 24.17 17.81
N CYS A 885 12.58 23.94 18.19
CA CYS A 885 13.45 24.89 18.85
C CYS A 885 14.66 25.19 17.97
N ALA A 886 15.10 26.45 17.91
CA ALA A 886 16.36 26.81 17.27
C ALA A 886 17.52 26.07 17.94
N SER A 887 18.44 25.50 17.16
CA SER A 887 19.63 24.89 17.74
C SER A 887 20.45 25.94 18.50
N PRO A 888 21.09 25.60 19.63
CA PRO A 888 22.01 26.50 20.29
C PRO A 888 23.17 26.81 19.32
N LYS A 889 23.31 28.09 18.93
CA LYS A 889 24.34 28.61 17.99
C LYS A 889 25.81 28.37 18.41
N ASN A 890 26.06 27.66 19.51
CA ASN A 890 27.38 27.52 20.12
C ASN A 890 28.16 26.29 19.64
N GLU A 891 27.56 25.39 18.87
CA GLU A 891 28.31 24.33 18.19
C GLU A 891 28.50 24.75 16.73
N LYS A 892 29.71 25.22 16.40
CA LYS A 892 30.13 25.32 14.99
C LYS A 892 29.88 23.94 14.38
N PRO A 893 29.14 23.81 13.26
CA PRO A 893 29.09 22.53 12.57
C PRO A 893 30.53 22.15 12.23
N SER A 894 30.96 20.96 12.66
CA SER A 894 32.24 20.43 12.23
C SER A 894 32.28 20.44 10.70
N ILE A 895 33.39 20.91 10.16
CA ILE A 895 33.63 21.17 8.73
C ILE A 895 33.40 19.91 7.86
N SER A 896 33.26 18.73 8.45
CA SER A 896 32.99 17.46 7.79
C SER A 896 31.51 17.17 7.46
N LEU A 897 30.53 17.87 8.04
CA LEU A 897 29.10 17.64 7.73
C LEU A 897 28.64 18.29 6.41
N SER A 898 29.40 19.23 5.86
CA SER A 898 29.08 19.92 4.59
C SER A 898 29.30 19.04 3.35
N LEU A 899 30.21 18.05 3.42
CA LEU A 899 30.53 17.14 2.31
C LEU A 899 29.50 16.02 2.14
N LEU A 900 28.64 15.77 3.12
CA LEU A 900 27.57 14.77 3.06
C LEU A 900 26.18 15.41 2.92
N GLN A 901 26.07 16.53 2.19
CA GLN A 901 24.79 17.01 1.64
C GLN A 901 24.26 16.00 0.61
N GLN A 902 23.80 14.84 1.09
CA GLN A 902 22.95 13.97 0.30
C GLN A 902 21.61 14.69 0.11
N LYS A 903 21.21 14.87 -1.16
CA LYS A 903 19.84 15.21 -1.57
C LYS A 903 18.87 14.24 -0.89
N GLY A 904 18.29 14.61 0.26
CA GLY A 904 17.33 13.73 0.96
C GLY A 904 16.96 14.07 2.41
N SER A 905 17.71 14.90 3.15
CA SER A 905 17.30 15.27 4.51
C SER A 905 16.13 16.28 4.46
N LEU A 906 14.92 15.82 4.79
CA LEU A 906 13.68 16.63 4.80
C LEU A 906 13.63 17.64 5.95
N LEU A 907 14.44 17.45 7.00
CA LEU A 907 14.67 18.44 8.03
C LEU A 907 15.82 19.34 7.57
N ALA A 908 15.56 20.64 7.47
CA ALA A 908 16.64 21.62 7.55
C ALA A 908 17.41 21.29 8.84
N SER A 909 18.71 21.08 8.72
CA SER A 909 19.66 20.62 9.75
C SER A 909 19.73 21.46 11.03
N ASP A 910 18.82 22.43 11.22
CA ASP A 910 19.03 23.59 12.06
C ASP A 910 18.05 23.65 13.26
N HIS A 911 17.12 22.70 13.37
CA HIS A 911 16.08 22.69 14.40
C HIS A 911 16.15 21.45 15.30
N SER A 912 16.22 21.70 16.61
CA SER A 912 16.06 20.70 17.66
C SER A 912 14.56 20.53 17.99
N VAL A 913 14.18 19.36 18.49
CA VAL A 913 12.81 19.07 18.92
C VAL A 913 12.73 19.10 20.44
N LYS A 914 11.73 19.80 20.96
CA LYS A 914 11.30 19.70 22.35
C LYS A 914 10.02 18.86 22.42
N LEU A 915 10.02 17.83 23.25
CA LEU A 915 8.85 17.05 23.61
C LEU A 915 8.46 17.34 25.06
N SER A 916 7.20 17.62 25.31
CA SER A 916 6.62 17.70 26.66
C SER A 916 5.94 16.35 26.95
N VAL A 917 6.40 15.62 27.96
CA VAL A 917 5.98 14.23 28.25
C VAL A 917 5.32 14.14 29.62
N SER A 918 4.21 13.41 29.72
CA SER A 918 3.49 13.16 30.99
C SER A 918 3.28 11.67 31.24
N VAL A 919 2.82 11.29 32.44
CA VAL A 919 2.53 9.88 32.79
C VAL A 919 1.32 9.36 32.01
N ALA A 920 0.33 10.22 31.82
CA ALA A 920 -0.88 9.99 31.04
C ALA A 920 -1.43 11.34 30.54
N LEU A 921 -2.29 11.32 29.53
CA LEU A 921 -3.01 12.49 29.04
C LEU A 921 -3.76 13.20 30.20
N GLY A 922 -3.52 14.50 30.36
CA GLY A 922 -4.11 15.29 31.45
C GLY A 922 -3.39 15.19 32.80
N SER A 923 -2.36 14.34 32.92
CA SER A 923 -1.49 14.35 34.11
C SER A 923 -0.77 15.69 34.21
N PRO A 924 -0.74 16.31 35.41
CA PRO A 924 -0.27 17.68 35.52
C PRO A 924 1.25 17.75 35.76
N VAL A 925 1.91 16.60 35.91
CA VAL A 925 3.37 16.45 35.98
C VAL A 925 3.91 16.26 34.56
N VAL A 926 4.67 17.24 34.09
CA VAL A 926 5.25 17.25 32.74
C VAL A 926 6.77 17.35 32.82
N LEU A 927 7.46 16.53 32.02
CA LEU A 927 8.90 16.50 31.85
C LEU A 927 9.26 16.91 30.42
N ASP A 928 10.18 17.86 30.30
CA ASP A 928 10.68 18.33 28.99
C ASP A 928 11.84 17.43 28.51
N VAL A 929 11.74 16.89 27.30
CA VAL A 929 12.78 16.10 26.62
C VAL A 929 13.26 16.83 25.37
N TYR A 930 14.58 17.03 25.24
CA TYR A 930 15.18 17.71 24.10
C TYR A 930 15.96 16.74 23.21
N ILE A 931 15.69 16.78 21.91
CA ILE A 931 16.33 15.94 20.88
C ILE A 931 17.02 16.84 19.85
N ALA A 932 18.32 16.69 19.70
CA ALA A 932 19.09 17.43 18.70
C ALA A 932 18.78 16.93 17.28
N ALA A 933 18.96 17.81 16.28
CA ALA A 933 18.66 17.52 14.87
C ALA A 933 19.38 16.26 14.34
N ALA A 934 20.60 16.00 14.82
CA ALA A 934 21.41 14.86 14.44
C ALA A 934 20.75 13.49 14.72
N TYR A 935 19.87 13.40 15.72
CA TYR A 935 19.24 12.14 16.13
C TYR A 935 17.86 11.90 15.50
N LEU A 936 17.26 12.90 14.84
CA LEU A 936 15.85 12.84 14.40
C LEU A 936 15.61 11.95 13.16
N GLN A 937 16.62 11.68 12.36
CA GLN A 937 16.44 11.05 11.03
C GLN A 937 15.77 9.66 11.04
N HIS A 938 15.78 8.96 12.18
CA HIS A 938 15.23 7.60 12.32
C HIS A 938 14.05 7.52 13.29
N LEU A 939 13.71 8.63 13.96
CA LEU A 939 12.68 8.68 15.00
C LEU A 939 11.34 9.11 14.41
N TRP A 940 10.60 8.14 13.88
CA TRP A 940 9.24 8.32 13.36
C TRP A 940 8.21 8.12 14.48
N GLY A 941 7.04 8.74 14.35
CA GLY A 941 5.89 8.50 15.26
C GLY A 941 5.93 9.22 16.61
N LEU A 942 6.82 10.21 16.77
CA LEU A 942 6.84 11.12 17.91
C LEU A 942 5.75 12.20 17.75
N LEU A 943 4.51 11.79 17.95
CA LEU A 943 3.32 12.64 17.84
C LEU A 943 2.65 12.84 19.20
N PRO A 944 2.00 14.00 19.46
CA PRO A 944 1.13 14.16 20.62
C PRO A 944 0.08 13.05 20.72
N GLY A 945 -0.09 12.47 21.91
CA GLY A 945 -0.95 11.33 22.20
C GLY A 945 -0.29 9.94 22.04
N ALA A 946 0.93 9.86 21.51
CA ALA A 946 1.67 8.59 21.44
C ALA A 946 2.29 8.25 22.80
N LYS A 947 2.20 6.98 23.22
CA LYS A 947 2.93 6.47 24.38
C LYS A 947 4.27 5.91 23.96
N VAL A 948 5.32 6.37 24.61
CA VAL A 948 6.70 6.15 24.23
C VAL A 948 7.50 5.71 25.46
N LEU A 949 8.33 4.69 25.29
CA LEU A 949 9.33 4.28 26.26
C LEU A 949 10.64 4.99 25.93
N PHE A 950 11.07 5.86 26.83
CA PHE A 950 12.36 6.55 26.75
C PHE A 950 13.39 5.79 27.56
N GLN A 951 14.55 5.51 26.97
CA GLN A 951 15.61 4.72 27.59
C GLN A 951 16.90 5.51 27.62
N ASN A 952 17.59 5.46 28.76
CA ASN A 952 18.92 6.04 28.97
C ASN A 952 19.02 7.50 28.50
N LEU A 953 18.01 8.32 28.81
CA LEU A 953 18.07 9.76 28.61
C LEU A 953 18.96 10.40 29.68
N GLU A 954 19.68 11.45 29.31
CA GLU A 954 20.51 12.18 30.26
C GLU A 954 19.65 13.20 31.04
N ARG A 955 19.57 13.04 32.35
CA ARG A 955 18.88 13.96 33.24
C ARG A 955 19.77 15.18 33.54
N LYS A 956 19.24 16.38 33.28
CA LYS A 956 19.91 17.66 33.54
C LYS A 956 19.07 18.56 34.42
N ILE A 957 19.74 19.40 35.20
CA ILE A 957 19.12 20.44 36.03
C ILE A 957 19.54 21.79 35.48
N SER A 958 18.56 22.61 35.08
CA SER A 958 18.81 23.96 34.57
C SER A 958 19.26 24.91 35.68
N ARG A 959 19.80 26.08 35.30
CA ARG A 959 20.15 27.18 36.23
C ARG A 959 18.97 27.64 37.10
N PHE A 960 17.74 27.42 36.64
CA PHE A 960 16.51 27.73 37.38
C PHE A 960 15.96 26.54 38.19
N HIS A 961 16.76 25.49 38.37
CA HIS A 961 16.43 24.26 39.08
C HIS A 961 15.25 23.46 38.47
N ASN A 962 15.00 23.61 37.17
CA ASN A 962 14.09 22.72 36.44
C ASN A 962 14.85 21.48 35.96
N VAL A 963 14.30 20.31 36.23
CA VAL A 963 14.75 19.03 35.68
C VAL A 963 14.24 18.87 34.25
N TYR A 964 15.12 18.48 33.33
CA TYR A 964 14.79 18.14 31.95
C TYR A 964 15.69 16.99 31.47
N CYS A 965 15.30 16.34 30.39
CA CYS A 965 16.09 15.25 29.82
C CYS A 965 16.62 15.61 28.43
N THR A 966 17.80 15.11 28.08
CA THR A 966 18.40 15.24 26.75
C THR A 966 18.64 13.87 26.12
N TYR A 967 18.30 13.75 24.84
CA TYR A 967 18.62 12.56 24.06
C TYR A 967 20.10 12.55 23.71
N ILE A 968 20.79 11.46 24.06
CA ILE A 968 22.22 11.28 23.86
C ILE A 968 22.51 9.98 23.12
N ALA A 969 23.79 9.69 22.94
CA ALA A 969 24.26 8.53 22.21
C ALA A 969 23.72 7.18 22.73
N SER A 970 23.73 7.01 24.04
CA SER A 970 23.24 5.79 24.71
C SER A 970 21.71 5.72 24.79
N SER A 971 21.00 6.78 24.39
CA SER A 971 19.54 6.85 24.47
C SER A 971 18.88 6.04 23.37
N CYS A 972 17.72 5.46 23.69
CA CYS A 972 16.86 4.77 22.74
C CYS A 972 15.39 5.13 23.00
N ILE A 973 14.58 5.08 21.95
CA ILE A 973 13.14 5.33 22.00
C ILE A 973 12.40 4.16 21.34
N SER A 974 11.37 3.67 22.02
CA SER A 974 10.44 2.67 21.49
C SER A 974 8.99 3.16 21.61
N ILE A 975 8.20 3.02 20.56
CA ILE A 975 6.78 3.39 20.57
C ILE A 975 5.97 2.22 21.11
N VAL A 976 5.27 2.48 22.21
CA VAL A 976 4.41 1.50 22.90
C VAL A 976 3.00 1.54 22.31
N SER A 977 2.43 2.72 22.11
CA SER A 977 1.11 2.86 21.48
C SER A 977 1.03 4.07 20.56
N LEU A 978 0.26 3.91 19.47
CA LEU A 978 -0.02 4.95 18.50
C LEU A 978 -1.06 5.95 19.02
N PRO A 979 -1.05 7.21 18.56
CA PRO A 979 -2.03 8.20 18.98
C PRO A 979 -3.45 7.80 18.55
N ALA A 980 -4.44 8.12 19.39
CA ALA A 980 -5.84 7.82 19.08
C ALA A 980 -6.33 8.64 17.87
N SER A 981 -7.05 7.97 16.96
CA SER A 981 -7.54 8.52 15.68
C SER A 981 -8.50 9.72 15.80
N HIS A 982 -8.99 10.01 17.02
CA HIS A 982 -10.06 10.96 17.29
C HIS A 982 -9.66 12.15 18.17
N LEU A 983 -8.38 12.36 18.44
CA LEU A 983 -7.97 13.59 19.12
C LEU A 983 -8.10 14.75 18.11
N PRO A 984 -8.98 15.73 18.35
CA PRO A 984 -8.91 17.00 17.64
C PRO A 984 -7.49 17.53 17.80
N LEU A 985 -6.98 18.22 16.78
CA LEU A 985 -5.83 19.12 16.94
C LEU A 985 -5.98 19.80 18.31
N PRO A 986 -4.97 19.80 19.21
CA PRO A 986 -5.10 20.46 20.50
C PRO A 986 -5.20 21.97 20.25
N SER A 987 -6.42 22.44 19.99
CA SER A 987 -6.79 23.83 19.95
C SER A 987 -6.81 24.30 21.40
N SER A 988 -5.64 24.71 21.89
CA SER A 988 -5.42 25.14 23.27
C SER A 988 -5.66 24.03 24.32
N PRO A 989 -4.96 24.02 25.47
CA PRO A 989 -5.31 23.17 26.62
C PRO A 989 -6.68 23.51 27.26
N ALA A 990 -7.56 24.21 26.55
CA ALA A 990 -8.90 24.62 26.98
C ALA A 990 -9.97 23.95 26.10
N GLY A 991 -10.20 22.65 26.30
CA GLY A 991 -11.29 21.95 25.63
C GLY A 991 -11.38 20.49 26.06
N GLU A 992 -12.37 20.18 26.89
CA GLU A 992 -12.85 18.85 27.28
C GLU A 992 -11.89 17.94 28.07
N ALA A 993 -10.93 18.50 28.80
CA ALA A 993 -10.46 17.85 30.03
C ALA A 993 -11.56 18.00 31.09
N SER A 994 -11.89 16.92 31.79
CA SER A 994 -12.72 16.93 33.00
C SER A 994 -12.45 18.18 33.84
N SER A 995 -13.49 18.97 34.14
CA SER A 995 -13.35 20.21 34.92
C SER A 995 -12.45 19.99 36.14
N PRO A 996 -11.41 20.82 36.35
CA PRO A 996 -10.53 20.68 37.49
C PRO A 996 -11.32 20.69 38.80
N SER A 997 -10.93 19.85 39.76
CA SER A 997 -11.64 19.69 41.04
C SER A 997 -11.65 20.99 41.84
N LEU A 998 -12.83 21.35 42.37
CA LEU A 998 -13.00 22.50 43.26
C LEU A 998 -12.31 22.24 44.61
N MET A 999 -11.45 23.16 45.05
CA MET A 999 -10.69 23.05 46.30
C MET A 999 -10.66 24.37 47.08
N PHE A 1000 -10.29 24.28 48.37
CA PHE A 1000 -10.02 25.44 49.23
C PHE A 1000 -8.53 25.81 49.21
N LEU A 1001 -8.18 27.09 49.39
CA LEU A 1001 -6.82 27.63 49.42
C LEU A 1001 -5.96 26.99 50.51
N SER A 1002 -6.53 26.71 51.68
CA SER A 1002 -5.85 25.98 52.77
C SER A 1002 -5.35 24.59 52.34
N ASN A 1003 -6.05 23.91 51.42
CA ASN A 1003 -5.63 22.60 50.91
C ASN A 1003 -4.38 22.67 50.03
N LEU A 1004 -4.06 23.84 49.45
CA LEU A 1004 -2.83 24.04 48.68
C LEU A 1004 -1.60 23.99 49.57
N GLN A 1005 -1.66 24.50 50.81
CA GLN A 1005 -0.53 24.42 51.75
C GLN A 1005 -0.25 22.98 52.18
N LEU A 1006 -1.29 22.14 52.29
CA LEU A 1006 -1.17 20.73 52.69
C LEU A 1006 -0.79 19.79 51.54
N HIS A 1007 -1.21 20.09 50.29
CA HIS A 1007 -1.02 19.23 49.10
C HIS A 1007 -0.12 19.82 48.01
N LEU A 1008 0.79 20.74 48.37
CA LEU A 1008 1.72 21.47 47.49
C LEU A 1008 2.52 20.62 46.48
N GLN A 1009 2.54 19.29 46.62
CA GLN A 1009 3.27 18.37 45.74
C GLN A 1009 2.41 17.71 44.65
N ASN A 1010 1.08 17.67 44.78
CA ASN A 1010 0.24 16.77 43.94
C ASN A 1010 -0.80 17.48 43.06
N VAL A 1011 -0.97 18.81 43.16
CA VAL A 1011 -2.00 19.54 42.39
C VAL A 1011 -1.40 20.74 41.65
N PRO A 1012 -1.09 20.61 40.34
CA PRO A 1012 -0.55 21.70 39.52
C PRO A 1012 -1.63 22.54 38.82
N GLN A 1013 -2.86 22.03 38.71
CA GLN A 1013 -4.04 22.75 38.22
C GLN A 1013 -5.25 22.44 39.09
N ALA A 1014 -6.03 23.46 39.45
CA ALA A 1014 -7.24 23.32 40.25
C ALA A 1014 -8.20 24.48 40.03
N ARG A 1015 -9.42 24.30 40.55
CA ARG A 1015 -10.47 25.31 40.56
C ARG A 1015 -10.71 25.79 41.98
N ILE A 1016 -10.75 27.10 42.20
CA ILE A 1016 -11.07 27.69 43.50
C ILE A 1016 -12.17 28.72 43.30
N LEU A 1017 -13.16 28.71 44.19
CA LEU A 1017 -14.11 29.81 44.33
C LEU A 1017 -13.54 30.75 45.40
N CYS A 1018 -13.09 31.93 44.98
CA CYS A 1018 -12.46 32.90 45.87
C CYS A 1018 -13.03 34.31 45.67
N HIS A 1019 -12.85 35.16 46.65
CA HIS A 1019 -13.07 36.60 46.57
C HIS A 1019 -11.78 37.28 46.11
N LEU A 1020 -11.87 38.18 45.13
CA LEU A 1020 -10.72 38.97 44.68
C LEU A 1020 -10.58 40.20 45.57
N SER A 1021 -9.65 40.20 46.53
CA SER A 1021 -9.53 41.27 47.53
C SER A 1021 -8.97 42.56 46.91
N CYS A 1022 -7.86 42.50 46.17
CA CYS A 1022 -7.30 43.69 45.51
C CYS A 1022 -6.36 43.37 44.33
N VAL A 1023 -6.10 44.37 43.48
CA VAL A 1023 -5.09 44.33 42.40
C VAL A 1023 -3.82 44.99 42.90
N LEU A 1024 -2.74 44.22 43.06
CA LEU A 1024 -1.46 44.69 43.58
C LEU A 1024 -0.62 45.43 42.54
N THR A 1025 -0.53 44.86 41.33
CA THR A 1025 0.16 45.51 40.23
C THR A 1025 -0.60 45.28 38.93
N LEU A 1026 -0.77 46.31 38.12
CA LEU A 1026 -1.32 46.21 36.77
C LEU A 1026 -0.29 46.81 35.79
N SER A 1027 0.03 46.10 34.72
CA SER A 1027 0.89 46.58 33.65
C SER A 1027 0.25 46.27 32.31
N LEU A 1028 -0.03 47.32 31.53
CA LEU A 1028 -0.54 47.24 30.17
C LEU A 1028 0.52 47.88 29.27
N GLN A 1029 1.05 47.14 28.30
CA GLN A 1029 2.12 47.65 27.44
C GLN A 1029 1.93 47.21 25.99
N TRP A 1030 2.36 48.07 25.07
CA TRP A 1030 2.51 47.76 23.66
C TRP A 1030 3.99 47.57 23.37
N VAL A 1031 4.32 46.41 22.81
CA VAL A 1031 5.70 46.04 22.47
C VAL A 1031 5.82 45.79 20.98
N CYS A 1032 6.98 46.08 20.41
CA CYS A 1032 7.29 45.80 19.02
C CYS A 1032 7.29 44.28 18.77
N SER A 1033 6.55 43.84 17.75
CA SER A 1033 6.44 42.44 17.33
C SER A 1033 7.78 41.74 17.04
N LEU A 1034 8.80 42.48 16.57
CA LEU A 1034 10.11 41.92 16.20
C LEU A 1034 11.12 41.90 17.35
N CYS A 1035 11.22 42.98 18.13
CA CYS A 1035 12.30 43.17 19.11
C CYS A 1035 11.85 43.29 20.57
N ASN A 1036 10.54 43.27 20.83
CA ASN A 1036 9.94 43.44 22.16
C ASN A 1036 10.25 44.76 22.88
N SER A 1037 10.85 45.75 22.21
CA SER A 1037 10.98 47.12 22.76
C SER A 1037 9.63 47.83 22.78
N ILE A 1038 9.49 48.85 23.63
CA ILE A 1038 8.24 49.62 23.77
C ILE A 1038 7.80 50.19 22.41
N PHE A 1039 6.50 50.12 22.15
CA PHE A 1039 5.89 50.59 20.92
C PHE A 1039 4.95 51.74 21.23
N LYS A 1040 5.35 52.96 20.88
CA LYS A 1040 4.66 54.21 21.21
C LYS A 1040 4.34 54.98 19.94
N GLU A 1041 3.16 55.59 19.85
CA GLU A 1041 2.74 56.43 18.70
C GLU A 1041 2.91 55.74 17.33
N GLY A 1042 2.66 54.43 17.27
CA GLY A 1042 2.79 53.68 16.01
C GLY A 1042 4.23 53.35 15.59
N LYS A 1043 5.24 53.57 16.45
CA LYS A 1043 6.66 53.31 16.15
C LYS A 1043 7.38 52.57 17.28
N CYS A 1044 8.40 51.81 16.92
CA CYS A 1044 9.29 51.16 17.88
C CYS A 1044 10.28 52.18 18.47
N THR A 1045 10.45 52.20 19.80
CA THR A 1045 11.39 53.11 20.49
C THR A 1045 12.84 52.62 20.47
N ARG A 1046 13.14 51.49 19.82
CA ARG A 1046 14.51 50.96 19.71
C ARG A 1046 15.32 51.77 18.70
N HIS A 1047 16.32 52.50 19.20
CA HIS A 1047 17.18 53.33 18.35
C HIS A 1047 18.46 52.65 17.87
N ASN A 1048 18.95 51.59 18.52
CA ASN A 1048 20.22 50.97 18.14
C ASN A 1048 20.27 49.42 18.29
N PRO A 1049 20.41 48.67 17.19
CA PRO A 1049 20.07 49.06 15.81
C PRO A 1049 18.58 49.44 15.68
N PRO A 1050 18.21 50.36 14.76
CA PRO A 1050 16.82 50.72 14.50
C PRO A 1050 16.01 49.52 14.03
N CYS A 1051 14.82 49.32 14.60
CA CYS A 1051 13.95 48.21 14.24
C CYS A 1051 13.04 48.59 13.06
N PRO A 1052 12.98 47.79 11.98
CA PRO A 1052 12.11 48.07 10.82
C PRO A 1052 10.62 47.76 11.07
N SER A 1053 10.25 47.30 12.27
CA SER A 1053 8.87 46.93 12.56
C SER A 1053 7.99 48.16 12.82
N HIS A 1054 6.88 48.22 12.09
CA HIS A 1054 5.78 49.18 12.32
C HIS A 1054 4.61 48.56 13.09
N ILE A 1055 4.82 47.40 13.72
CA ILE A 1055 3.74 46.58 14.26
C ILE A 1055 3.94 46.36 15.76
N GLY A 1056 3.01 46.90 16.54
CA GLY A 1056 2.90 46.70 17.98
C GLY A 1056 1.99 45.53 18.35
N VAL A 1057 2.33 44.86 19.44
CA VAL A 1057 1.60 43.75 20.06
C VAL A 1057 1.27 44.15 21.49
N ARG A 1058 0.03 43.94 21.90
CA ARG A 1058 -0.42 44.24 23.26
C ARG A 1058 -0.05 43.12 24.24
N GLN A 1059 0.55 43.49 25.36
CA GLN A 1059 0.83 42.60 26.48
C GLN A 1059 0.22 43.20 27.76
N ALA A 1060 -0.43 42.35 28.54
CA ALA A 1060 -0.99 42.75 29.83
C ALA A 1060 -0.54 41.79 30.92
N SER A 1061 -0.28 42.30 32.11
CA SER A 1061 0.06 41.51 33.30
C SER A 1061 -0.58 42.15 34.52
N ALA A 1062 -1.25 41.35 35.34
CA ALA A 1062 -1.80 41.78 36.62
C ALA A 1062 -1.40 40.80 37.73
N ARG A 1063 -1.06 41.32 38.90
CA ARG A 1063 -0.91 40.53 40.13
C ARG A 1063 -2.06 40.89 41.05
N VAL A 1064 -2.83 39.89 41.46
CA VAL A 1064 -4.01 40.08 42.29
C VAL A 1064 -3.94 39.23 43.54
N LEU A 1065 -4.52 39.73 44.63
CA LEU A 1065 -4.71 39.01 45.88
C LEU A 1065 -6.12 38.43 45.89
N VAL A 1066 -6.22 37.13 46.15
CA VAL A 1066 -7.50 36.42 46.29
C VAL A 1066 -7.56 35.69 47.62
N GLU A 1067 -8.75 35.61 48.20
CA GLU A 1067 -9.02 34.92 49.47
C GLU A 1067 -10.28 34.08 49.37
N ASP A 1068 -10.37 32.95 50.08
CA ASP A 1068 -11.58 32.10 50.10
C ASP A 1068 -12.14 31.87 51.51
N GLY A 1069 -11.65 32.67 52.47
CA GLY A 1069 -11.93 32.52 53.90
C GLY A 1069 -11.09 31.46 54.61
N THR A 1070 -10.38 30.60 53.87
CA THR A 1070 -9.46 29.60 54.43
C THR A 1070 -7.98 29.98 54.26
N GLY A 1071 -7.68 30.90 53.35
CA GLY A 1071 -6.35 31.47 53.16
C GLY A 1071 -6.33 32.55 52.08
N GLU A 1072 -5.14 33.07 51.80
CA GLU A 1072 -4.88 34.08 50.77
C GLU A 1072 -3.87 33.55 49.73
N ALA A 1073 -4.02 33.95 48.47
CA ALA A 1073 -3.07 33.64 47.40
C ALA A 1073 -2.82 34.80 46.44
N LEU A 1074 -1.60 34.84 45.91
CA LEU A 1074 -1.20 35.77 44.85
C LEU A 1074 -1.37 35.10 43.48
N VAL A 1075 -2.18 35.70 42.61
CA VAL A 1075 -2.45 35.19 41.27
C VAL A 1075 -1.84 36.12 40.22
N LEU A 1076 -1.06 35.55 39.30
CA LEU A 1076 -0.50 36.28 38.15
C LEU A 1076 -1.38 36.05 36.92
N CYS A 1077 -2.12 37.08 36.50
CA CYS A 1077 -2.93 37.06 35.30
C CYS A 1077 -2.18 37.69 34.13
N ARG A 1078 -2.29 37.12 32.93
CA ARG A 1078 -1.67 37.66 31.72
C ARG A 1078 -2.70 37.89 30.62
N ASN A 1079 -2.47 38.92 29.82
CA ASN A 1079 -3.18 39.19 28.57
C ASN A 1079 -4.70 39.23 28.74
N GLN A 1080 -5.46 38.38 28.04
CA GLN A 1080 -6.93 38.29 28.13
C GLN A 1080 -7.45 38.08 29.55
N HIS A 1081 -6.70 37.39 30.41
CA HIS A 1081 -7.11 37.17 31.80
C HIS A 1081 -7.11 38.47 32.61
N VAL A 1082 -6.31 39.47 32.23
CA VAL A 1082 -6.31 40.79 32.87
C VAL A 1082 -7.62 41.52 32.59
N ALA A 1083 -8.15 41.44 31.36
CA ALA A 1083 -9.44 42.02 31.03
C ALA A 1083 -10.57 41.39 31.87
N ALA A 1084 -10.56 40.06 32.01
CA ALA A 1084 -11.54 39.33 32.81
C ALA A 1084 -11.46 39.69 34.31
N VAL A 1085 -10.25 39.83 34.86
CA VAL A 1085 -10.03 40.27 36.24
C VAL A 1085 -10.57 41.68 36.48
N LEU A 1086 -10.31 42.61 35.54
CA LEU A 1086 -10.82 43.97 35.62
C LEU A 1086 -12.33 44.08 35.37
N GLY A 1087 -13.00 43.00 34.95
CA GLY A 1087 -14.43 42.98 34.67
C GLY A 1087 -14.83 43.77 33.43
N LEU A 1088 -13.88 44.01 32.52
CA LEU A 1088 -14.10 44.79 31.31
C LEU A 1088 -14.67 43.92 30.19
N SER A 1089 -15.69 44.42 29.49
CA SER A 1089 -16.18 43.81 28.25
C SER A 1089 -15.11 43.90 27.15
N LEU A 1090 -15.29 43.12 26.08
CA LEU A 1090 -14.35 43.11 24.95
C LEU A 1090 -14.19 44.51 24.32
N LEU A 1091 -15.30 45.25 24.19
CA LEU A 1091 -15.31 46.60 23.62
C LEU A 1091 -14.58 47.62 24.52
N GLU A 1092 -14.82 47.57 25.83
CA GLU A 1092 -14.15 48.45 26.79
C GLU A 1092 -12.65 48.13 26.88
N TRP A 1093 -12.28 46.84 26.84
CA TRP A 1093 -10.89 46.42 26.82
C TRP A 1093 -10.16 46.92 25.58
N GLU A 1094 -10.78 46.88 24.41
CA GLU A 1094 -10.21 47.46 23.19
C GLU A 1094 -10.03 48.96 23.28
N ALA A 1095 -11.01 49.69 23.83
CA ALA A 1095 -10.90 51.13 24.07
C ALA A 1095 -9.71 51.47 24.98
N VAL A 1096 -9.57 50.77 26.11
CA VAL A 1096 -8.44 50.93 27.04
C VAL A 1096 -7.11 50.63 26.34
N GLN A 1097 -7.02 49.55 25.57
CA GLN A 1097 -5.79 49.16 24.87
C GLN A 1097 -5.38 50.18 23.80
N ASN A 1098 -6.33 50.75 23.05
CA ASN A 1098 -6.06 51.82 22.06
C ASN A 1098 -5.53 53.08 22.74
N CYS A 1099 -6.11 53.43 23.88
CA CYS A 1099 -5.66 54.52 24.75
C CYS A 1099 -4.22 54.31 25.28
N VAL A 1100 -3.84 53.08 25.64
CA VAL A 1100 -2.48 52.74 26.07
C VAL A 1100 -1.48 52.73 24.89
N GLN A 1101 -1.93 52.44 23.67
CA GLN A 1101 -1.08 52.36 22.48
C GLN A 1101 -0.35 53.67 22.16
N SER A 1102 -1.02 54.82 22.35
CA SER A 1102 -0.40 56.13 22.14
C SER A 1102 0.72 56.42 23.14
N ARG A 1103 0.66 55.82 24.34
CA ARG A 1103 1.63 56.04 25.43
C ARG A 1103 2.75 55.01 25.45
N GLY A 1104 2.51 53.83 24.90
CA GLY A 1104 3.43 52.70 24.84
C GLY A 1104 3.33 51.76 26.05
N GLY A 1105 3.00 52.27 27.24
CA GLY A 1105 2.65 51.43 28.38
C GLY A 1105 2.22 52.22 29.61
N VAL A 1106 1.43 51.57 30.47
CA VAL A 1106 0.94 52.08 31.75
C VAL A 1106 1.15 51.00 32.80
N SER A 1107 1.77 51.36 33.93
CA SER A 1107 1.94 50.48 35.09
C SER A 1107 1.40 51.14 36.34
N ILE A 1108 0.70 50.39 37.17
CA ILE A 1108 0.05 50.85 38.40
C ILE A 1108 0.45 49.91 39.52
N GLN A 1109 0.85 50.47 40.67
CA GLN A 1109 1.12 49.71 41.89
C GLN A 1109 0.13 50.09 43.01
N HIS A 1110 -0.29 49.08 43.75
CA HIS A 1110 -1.16 49.24 44.91
C HIS A 1110 -0.39 49.90 46.05
N GLY A 1111 -0.88 51.04 46.55
CA GLY A 1111 -0.25 51.81 47.62
C GLY A 1111 0.55 53.04 47.16
N GLU A 1112 0.66 53.33 45.86
CA GLU A 1112 1.17 54.62 45.39
C GLU A 1112 0.22 55.75 45.84
N ALA A 1113 0.71 56.59 46.77
CA ALA A 1113 0.08 57.83 47.18
C ALA A 1113 0.19 58.87 46.05
N THR A 1114 -0.83 59.71 45.90
CA THR A 1114 -0.96 60.75 44.87
C THR A 1114 0.03 61.91 44.99
N GLY A 1115 1.19 61.73 45.63
CA GLY A 1115 2.13 62.82 45.79
C GLY A 1115 3.42 62.41 46.46
N THR A 1116 4.47 62.22 45.65
CA THR A 1116 5.83 62.65 45.96
C THR A 1116 6.71 62.52 44.72
N ALA A 1117 6.81 63.61 43.96
CA ALA A 1117 8.00 64.13 43.25
C ALA A 1117 7.63 64.86 41.94
N CYS A 1118 7.56 66.19 42.05
CA CYS A 1118 7.95 67.22 41.07
C CYS A 1118 7.49 67.18 39.59
N VAL A 1119 6.85 68.32 39.24
CA VAL A 1119 6.60 68.92 37.91
C VAL A 1119 5.35 68.42 37.19
N GLU A 1120 4.50 69.40 36.85
CA GLU A 1120 3.25 69.34 36.11
C GLU A 1120 3.41 68.58 34.77
N GLU A 1121 3.19 67.26 34.78
CA GLU A 1121 2.56 66.60 33.63
C GLU A 1121 1.08 66.38 33.98
N PRO A 1122 0.14 66.63 33.05
CA PRO A 1122 -1.27 66.35 33.29
C PRO A 1122 -1.39 64.86 33.65
N GLU A 1123 -1.94 64.56 34.82
CA GLU A 1123 -2.14 63.18 35.26
C GLU A 1123 -2.79 62.39 34.12
N ASP A 1124 -2.14 61.31 33.73
CA ASP A 1124 -2.62 60.41 32.69
C ASP A 1124 -4.05 59.95 33.02
N LEU A 1125 -5.04 60.47 32.28
CA LEU A 1125 -6.46 60.15 32.45
C LEU A 1125 -6.72 58.63 32.44
N ILE A 1126 -5.94 57.87 31.67
CA ILE A 1126 -6.06 56.41 31.59
C ILE A 1126 -5.44 55.76 32.82
N ALA A 1127 -4.28 56.24 33.27
CA ALA A 1127 -3.68 55.75 34.52
C ALA A 1127 -4.57 56.07 35.72
N CYS A 1128 -5.20 57.25 35.76
CA CYS A 1128 -6.17 57.63 36.79
C CYS A 1128 -7.43 56.75 36.73
N TYR A 1129 -8.00 56.55 35.54
CA TYR A 1129 -9.12 55.63 35.32
C TYR A 1129 -8.80 54.21 35.80
N LEU A 1130 -7.67 53.64 35.37
CA LEU A 1130 -7.26 52.29 35.74
C LEU A 1130 -6.93 52.18 37.24
N ARG A 1131 -6.37 53.23 37.85
CA ARG A 1131 -6.09 53.28 39.30
C ARG A 1131 -7.39 53.31 40.10
N ASN A 1132 -8.36 54.11 39.68
CA ASN A 1132 -9.69 54.15 40.28
C ASN A 1132 -10.46 52.85 40.09
N LEU A 1133 -10.34 52.23 38.90
CA LEU A 1133 -10.90 50.92 38.61
C LEU A 1133 -10.30 49.84 39.52
N CYS A 1134 -8.96 49.80 39.67
CA CYS A 1134 -8.25 48.89 40.58
C CYS A 1134 -8.64 49.05 42.06
N ARG A 1135 -9.12 50.24 42.46
CA ARG A 1135 -9.58 50.56 43.83
C ARG A 1135 -11.10 50.45 44.01
N SER A 1136 -11.83 50.14 42.94
CA SER A 1136 -13.28 50.13 42.94
C SER A 1136 -13.84 48.87 43.62
N PRO A 1137 -14.96 48.97 44.37
CA PRO A 1137 -15.64 47.79 44.90
C PRO A 1137 -16.16 46.85 43.80
N PHE A 1138 -16.29 47.31 42.54
CA PHE A 1138 -16.65 46.45 41.40
C PHE A 1138 -15.60 45.37 41.10
N ILE A 1139 -14.34 45.61 41.49
CA ILE A 1139 -13.27 44.62 41.36
C ILE A 1139 -13.31 43.61 42.51
N CYS A 1140 -13.67 44.06 43.72
CA CYS A 1140 -13.80 43.23 44.91
C CYS A 1140 -15.06 42.33 44.85
N ARG A 1141 -14.99 41.25 44.06
CA ARG A 1141 -16.11 40.36 43.78
C ARG A 1141 -15.73 38.88 43.90
N PRO A 1142 -16.69 37.98 44.14
CA PRO A 1142 -16.45 36.54 44.03
C PRO A 1142 -16.10 36.18 42.58
N ILE A 1143 -15.07 35.35 42.41
CA ILE A 1143 -14.59 34.83 41.13
C ILE A 1143 -14.40 33.32 41.23
N LEU A 1144 -14.65 32.63 40.12
CA LEU A 1144 -14.26 31.24 39.94
C LEU A 1144 -12.94 31.21 39.19
N LEU A 1145 -11.89 30.75 39.85
CA LEU A 1145 -10.53 30.77 39.33
C LEU A 1145 -10.09 29.34 38.96
N ASP A 1146 -9.84 29.13 37.68
CA ASP A 1146 -9.01 28.02 37.21
C ASP A 1146 -7.56 28.50 37.18
N PHE A 1147 -6.70 27.89 38.00
CA PHE A 1147 -5.31 28.32 38.12
C PHE A 1147 -4.34 27.17 37.90
N SER A 1148 -3.11 27.56 37.57
CA SER A 1148 -1.95 26.70 37.68
C SER A 1148 -0.94 27.35 38.61
N LEU A 1149 -0.23 26.55 39.40
CA LEU A 1149 0.82 27.08 40.25
C LEU A 1149 1.92 27.71 39.37
N ASP A 1150 2.39 28.92 39.72
CA ASP A 1150 3.56 29.58 39.07
C ASP A 1150 4.88 28.92 39.52
N ARG A 1151 4.87 27.59 39.56
CA ARG A 1151 5.97 26.68 39.78
C ARG A 1151 5.87 25.67 38.66
N LYS A 1152 6.91 25.59 37.82
CA LYS A 1152 6.99 24.46 36.89
C LYS A 1152 6.98 23.17 37.70
N PRO A 1153 6.16 22.16 37.35
CA PRO A 1153 6.14 20.88 38.06
C PRO A 1153 7.51 20.19 38.04
N SER A 1154 8.36 20.53 37.06
CA SER A 1154 9.74 20.09 36.96
C SER A 1154 10.73 20.76 37.93
N LYS A 1155 10.30 21.75 38.73
CA LYS A 1155 11.20 22.58 39.56
C LYS A 1155 11.40 21.94 40.94
N ILE A 1156 12.66 21.67 41.30
CA ILE A 1156 13.00 21.09 42.60
C ILE A 1156 12.76 22.13 43.72
N PRO A 1157 11.99 21.82 44.78
CA PRO A 1157 11.85 22.70 45.93
C PRO A 1157 13.17 22.78 46.69
N GLN A 1158 13.69 23.99 46.89
CA GLN A 1158 14.74 24.17 47.89
C GLN A 1158 14.10 24.14 49.29
N PRO A 1159 14.70 23.46 50.28
CA PRO A 1159 14.33 23.65 51.67
C PRO A 1159 14.67 25.10 52.04
N GLY A 1160 13.66 25.95 52.14
CA GLY A 1160 13.85 27.26 52.76
C GLY A 1160 14.23 27.04 54.23
N LEU A 1161 15.33 27.63 54.67
CA LEU A 1161 15.56 27.80 56.11
C LEU A 1161 14.35 28.57 56.67
N LEU A 1162 13.49 27.87 57.41
CA LEU A 1162 12.64 28.50 58.42
C LEU A 1162 13.59 29.12 59.45
N ALA A 1163 13.98 30.37 59.23
CA ALA A 1163 14.59 31.19 60.26
C ALA A 1163 13.55 31.35 61.37
N ALA A 1164 13.70 30.54 62.42
CA ALA A 1164 12.98 30.68 63.67
C ALA A 1164 13.39 32.01 64.33
N SER A 1165 12.73 33.10 63.96
CA SER A 1165 12.65 34.28 64.82
C SER A 1165 11.70 33.96 65.98
N ARG A 1166 12.24 33.38 67.05
CA ARG A 1166 11.55 33.37 68.35
C ARG A 1166 11.31 34.81 68.81
N PRO A 1167 10.15 35.12 69.41
CA PRO A 1167 9.91 36.43 69.99
C PRO A 1167 10.79 36.60 71.24
N LYS A 1168 11.54 37.70 71.31
CA LYS A 1168 12.04 38.22 72.58
C LYS A 1168 11.06 39.28 73.05
N ASP A 1169 10.26 38.94 74.04
CA ASP A 1169 9.68 39.91 74.95
C ASP A 1169 10.79 40.78 75.53
N LYS A 1170 10.64 42.09 75.41
CA LYS A 1170 11.15 43.05 76.40
C LYS A 1170 10.33 44.34 76.31
N TRP A 1171 9.45 44.49 77.29
CA TRP A 1171 8.90 45.76 77.72
C TRP A 1171 10.03 46.75 78.08
N ARG A 1172 9.88 48.02 77.69
CA ARG A 1172 9.93 49.17 78.62
C ARG A 1172 9.51 50.47 77.92
N LYS A 1173 8.67 51.24 78.65
CA LYS A 1173 8.46 52.70 78.60
C LYS A 1173 9.76 53.42 78.25
N THR A 1174 9.80 54.47 77.44
CA THR A 1174 8.95 55.67 77.35
C THR A 1174 8.87 56.18 75.93
#